data_AF-A0AAN9NL17-F1
#
_entry.id   AF-A0AAN9NL17-F1
#
_cell.length_a   1.000
_cell.length_b   1.000
_cell.length_c   1.000
_cell.angle_alpha   90.00
_cell.angle_beta   90.00
_cell.angle_gamma   90.00
#
_symmetry.space_group_name_H-M   'P 1'
#
loop_
_entity.id
_entity.type
_entity.pdbx_description
1 polymer ?
#
loop_
_entity_poly.entity_id
_entity_poly.type
_entity_poly.pdbx_seq_one_letter_code
_entity_poly.pdbx_strand_id
1 'polypeptide(L)'
;MMLNFGRLWTPHTLIGLGLGQFLSLLITSTAFTSSELAKKGINAPTSQSFLNYVFLTFVYGIILLYRRKPLKAKWYYYVILGLVDVEANFLVVKAYQYTSLTSVMLLDCWSIPSVMLLTWLFLKTKYRFKKITGVVVCVAGLVLVVFSDVHAGDRAGGSNPRKGDLLVIAGATLYAISNVSEEFLVKNADRVELMAMLGLSGGIVSAIQISILERNELKSIHWSAEAALPFVGFAVAMFMFYSLVPVLLKINGSTMLNLSLLTSDMWAVLIRIFAYHEKVDWMYFVAFGAVTIGLVIYSGGDRDEDEQPPNSGDELRPAVKQDEEANSGNGSKGSRAGSSKTWDSMAKEKAKVLRELLQTPGVHQGPACFDALGAKLIESAGFPYCITSGFSIAASRLALPDTGFISYGEMLDQGQLIAQAVSIPIIVDADNGYGNALNLKRTVKGFIAAGFAGILLEDQVAPKACGHTRGRKVLPREEAVMKIRAAVDARTESGSDIVIVARTDARQAVSLEEALIRCSAFADAGADVLFIDALASVEEMRALCQVSPHVPKLANMLEGGGKTPILSPKELEDVGFKLAIYPLSLIGVCIRAMQDALTAIKGGSVPPPGSMPSFEEIKDIVGFNTYYKEEERYANQQP
;
A
#
# COMPACT_ATOMS: atom_id res chain seq x y z
N MET A 1 -14.79 27.38 16.95
CA MET A 1 -14.10 26.15 16.50
C MET A 1 -12.96 26.58 15.59
N MET A 2 -11.76 26.78 16.13
CA MET A 2 -10.60 27.22 15.34
C MET A 2 -10.13 26.06 14.47
N LEU A 3 -10.24 26.20 13.14
CA LEU A 3 -9.65 25.28 12.17
C LEU A 3 -8.14 25.24 12.40
N ASN A 4 -7.63 24.11 12.91
CA ASN A 4 -6.21 23.93 13.14
C ASN A 4 -5.52 23.68 11.79
N PHE A 5 -5.04 24.76 11.16
CA PHE A 5 -4.54 24.77 9.79
C PHE A 5 -3.36 23.81 9.55
N GLY A 6 -2.58 23.45 10.58
CA GLY A 6 -1.48 22.48 10.46
C GLY A 6 -1.94 21.05 10.11
N ARG A 7 -3.21 20.70 10.36
CA ARG A 7 -3.77 19.36 10.08
C ARG A 7 -4.32 19.20 8.65
N LEU A 8 -4.37 20.29 7.88
CA LEU A 8 -4.86 20.32 6.49
C LEU A 8 -3.77 19.98 5.46
N TRP A 9 -2.49 20.17 5.81
CA TRP A 9 -1.38 20.13 4.87
C TRP A 9 -0.48 18.91 5.11
N THR A 10 -1.02 17.71 4.89
CA THR A 10 -0.19 16.49 4.87
C THR A 10 0.50 16.32 3.52
N PRO A 11 1.68 15.66 3.45
CA PRO A 11 2.33 15.36 2.17
C PRO A 11 1.43 14.58 1.20
N HIS A 12 0.58 13.67 1.69
CA HIS A 12 -0.37 12.94 0.86
C HIS A 12 -1.47 13.83 0.28
N THR A 13 -2.01 14.75 1.08
CA THR A 13 -2.98 15.76 0.63
C THR A 13 -2.35 16.67 -0.42
N LEU A 14 -1.11 17.11 -0.21
CA LEU A 14 -0.35 17.94 -1.14
C LEU A 14 -0.07 17.23 -2.47
N ILE A 15 0.37 15.97 -2.41
CA ILE A 15 0.60 15.15 -3.61
C ILE A 15 -0.72 14.90 -4.35
N GLY A 16 -1.79 14.60 -3.63
CA GLY A 16 -3.12 14.40 -4.19
C GLY A 16 -3.65 15.63 -4.93
N LEU A 17 -3.57 16.80 -4.29
CA LEU A 17 -3.96 18.08 -4.88
C LEU A 17 -3.07 18.44 -6.08
N GLY A 18 -1.75 18.33 -5.94
CA GLY A 18 -0.81 18.64 -7.01
C GLY A 18 -0.99 17.74 -8.24
N LEU A 19 -1.17 16.44 -8.03
CA LEU A 19 -1.44 15.48 -9.10
C LEU A 19 -2.80 15.73 -9.75
N GLY A 20 -3.83 16.05 -8.95
CA GLY A 20 -5.15 16.42 -9.45
C GLY A 20 -5.11 17.65 -10.37
N GLN A 21 -4.32 18.67 -10.02
CA GLN A 21 -4.15 19.86 -10.86
C GLN A 21 -3.43 19.54 -12.18
N PHE A 22 -2.42 18.67 -12.14
CA PHE A 22 -1.74 18.25 -13.37
C PHE A 22 -2.65 17.43 -14.29
N LEU A 23 -3.43 16.49 -13.74
CA LEU A 23 -4.45 15.75 -14.50
C LEU A 23 -5.51 16.68 -15.10
N SER A 24 -5.93 17.68 -14.34
CA SER A 24 -6.88 18.70 -14.78
C SER A 24 -6.34 19.52 -15.96
N LEU A 25 -5.06 19.88 -15.98
CA LEU A 25 -4.43 20.55 -17.12
C LEU A 25 -4.37 19.63 -18.36
N LEU A 26 -4.06 18.34 -18.18
CA LEU A 26 -4.01 17.37 -19.28
C LEU A 26 -5.38 17.21 -19.95
N ILE A 27 -6.46 17.08 -19.17
CA ILE A 27 -7.82 16.95 -19.73
C ILE A 27 -8.28 18.25 -20.42
N THR A 28 -7.85 19.42 -19.92
CA THR A 28 -8.08 20.68 -20.64
C THR A 28 -7.38 20.67 -21.99
N SER A 29 -6.13 20.23 -22.06
CA SER A 29 -5.38 20.14 -23.33
C SER A 29 -6.08 19.25 -24.35
N THR A 30 -6.63 18.11 -23.93
CA THR A 30 -7.35 17.19 -24.82
C THR A 30 -8.68 17.81 -25.29
N ALA A 31 -9.42 18.48 -24.39
CA ALA A 31 -10.65 19.20 -24.72
C ALA A 31 -10.45 20.29 -25.79
N PHE A 32 -9.42 21.13 -25.66
CA PHE A 32 -9.08 22.13 -26.68
C PHE A 32 -8.71 21.50 -28.01
N THR A 33 -7.92 20.43 -27.97
CA THR A 33 -7.48 19.72 -29.18
C THR A 33 -8.68 19.14 -29.94
N SER A 34 -9.61 18.49 -29.23
CA SER A 34 -10.85 17.95 -29.81
C SER A 34 -11.76 19.05 -30.35
N SER A 35 -11.90 20.17 -29.63
CA SER A 35 -12.71 21.30 -30.08
C SER A 35 -12.14 21.94 -31.35
N GLU A 36 -10.82 22.06 -31.45
CA GLU A 36 -10.15 22.63 -32.63
C GLU A 36 -10.26 21.70 -33.84
N LEU A 37 -10.11 20.38 -33.64
CA LEU A 37 -10.35 19.39 -34.69
C LEU A 37 -11.80 19.42 -35.19
N ALA A 38 -12.77 19.59 -34.28
CA ALA A 38 -14.18 19.75 -34.63
C ALA A 38 -14.45 21.01 -35.46
N LYS A 39 -13.85 22.16 -35.09
CA LYS A 39 -13.95 23.41 -35.87
C LYS A 39 -13.40 23.26 -37.29
N LYS A 40 -12.37 22.42 -37.47
CA LYS A 40 -11.79 22.07 -38.77
C LYS A 40 -12.59 21.03 -39.56
N GLY A 41 -13.72 20.57 -39.03
CA GLY A 41 -14.59 19.57 -39.66
C GLY A 41 -14.03 18.14 -39.60
N ILE A 42 -13.03 17.88 -38.75
CA ILE A 42 -12.47 16.54 -38.57
C ILE A 42 -13.31 15.79 -37.52
N ASN A 43 -14.04 14.78 -37.98
CA ASN A 43 -14.95 13.99 -37.16
C ASN A 43 -14.43 12.54 -36.97
N ALA A 44 -13.38 12.40 -36.17
CA ALA A 44 -12.78 11.10 -35.85
C ALA A 44 -12.53 10.93 -34.33
N PRO A 45 -13.60 10.89 -33.51
CA PRO A 45 -13.49 10.83 -32.04
C PRO A 45 -12.75 9.60 -31.50
N THR A 46 -13.04 8.39 -31.96
CA THR A 46 -12.36 7.16 -31.53
C THR A 46 -10.92 7.14 -32.01
N SER A 47 -10.65 7.65 -33.22
CA SER A 47 -9.28 7.72 -33.75
C SER A 47 -8.37 8.65 -32.94
N GLN A 48 -8.91 9.69 -32.30
CA GLN A 48 -8.14 10.56 -31.40
C GLN A 48 -7.61 9.79 -30.18
N SER A 49 -8.43 8.95 -29.54
CA SER A 49 -8.05 8.18 -28.35
C SER A 49 -7.36 6.85 -28.66
N PHE A 50 -7.41 6.34 -29.89
CA PHE A 50 -6.85 5.04 -30.26
C PHE A 50 -5.38 4.85 -29.87
N LEU A 51 -4.54 5.85 -30.18
CA LEU A 51 -3.10 5.77 -29.89
C LEU A 51 -2.81 5.73 -28.38
N ASN A 52 -3.67 6.29 -27.52
CA ASN A 52 -3.54 6.16 -26.07
C ASN A 52 -3.60 4.69 -25.65
N TYR A 53 -4.63 3.95 -26.08
CA TYR A 53 -4.77 2.54 -25.74
C TYR A 53 -3.61 1.70 -26.27
N VAL A 54 -3.13 1.99 -27.48
CA VAL A 54 -1.93 1.36 -28.05
C VAL A 54 -0.72 1.60 -27.15
N PHE A 55 -0.45 2.85 -26.75
CA PHE A 55 0.68 3.16 -25.85
C PHE A 55 0.54 2.49 -24.49
N LEU A 56 -0.66 2.44 -23.91
CA LEU A 56 -0.92 1.72 -22.66
C LEU A 56 -0.61 0.23 -22.80
N THR A 57 -1.08 -0.42 -23.88
CA THR A 57 -0.78 -1.83 -24.15
C THR A 57 0.71 -2.07 -24.29
N PHE A 58 1.43 -1.24 -25.05
CA PHE A 58 2.85 -1.43 -25.25
C PHE A 58 3.64 -1.23 -23.95
N VAL A 59 3.49 -0.07 -23.30
CA VAL A 59 4.28 0.28 -22.12
C VAL A 59 3.96 -0.66 -20.96
N TYR A 60 2.69 -0.78 -20.60
CA TYR A 60 2.30 -1.59 -19.43
C TYR A 60 2.24 -3.07 -19.74
N GLY A 61 1.91 -3.48 -20.96
CA GLY A 61 1.93 -4.89 -21.38
C GLY A 61 3.35 -5.46 -21.40
N ILE A 62 4.35 -4.71 -21.88
CA ILE A 62 5.76 -5.14 -21.80
C ILE A 62 6.19 -5.31 -20.34
N ILE A 63 5.83 -4.36 -19.46
CA ILE A 63 6.14 -4.45 -18.03
C ILE A 63 5.42 -5.65 -17.40
N LEU A 64 4.16 -5.92 -17.76
CA LEU A 64 3.38 -7.04 -17.26
C LEU A 64 4.00 -8.39 -17.68
N LEU A 65 4.39 -8.52 -18.96
CA LEU A 65 5.06 -9.70 -19.49
C LEU A 65 6.43 -9.93 -18.84
N TYR A 66 7.19 -8.86 -18.61
CA TYR A 66 8.47 -8.93 -17.91
C TYR A 66 8.32 -9.41 -16.46
N ARG A 67 7.27 -8.95 -15.76
CA ARG A 67 6.98 -9.33 -14.36
C ARG A 67 6.54 -10.79 -14.20
N ARG A 68 6.02 -11.44 -15.25
CA ARG A 68 5.52 -12.83 -15.24
C ARG A 68 4.58 -13.16 -14.07
N LYS A 69 3.74 -12.21 -13.65
CA LYS A 69 2.74 -12.42 -12.59
C LYS A 69 1.38 -12.79 -13.22
N PRO A 70 0.62 -13.72 -12.63
CA PRO A 70 -0.74 -14.00 -13.10
C PRO A 70 -1.66 -12.81 -12.83
N LEU A 71 -2.69 -12.66 -13.67
CA LEU A 71 -3.75 -11.66 -13.49
C LEU A 71 -4.48 -11.91 -12.16
N LYS A 72 -4.65 -10.86 -11.36
CA LYS A 72 -5.38 -10.93 -10.10
C LYS A 72 -6.89 -10.86 -10.31
N ALA A 73 -7.35 -10.06 -11.26
CA ALA A 73 -8.77 -9.99 -11.60
C ALA A 73 -9.08 -10.84 -12.84
N LYS A 74 -10.33 -11.29 -12.96
CA LYS A 74 -10.76 -12.07 -14.11
C LYS A 74 -10.74 -11.18 -15.36
N TRP A 75 -10.19 -11.70 -16.46
CA TRP A 75 -9.92 -10.94 -17.68
C TRP A 75 -11.14 -10.20 -18.25
N TYR A 76 -12.35 -10.76 -18.10
CA TYR A 76 -13.57 -10.17 -18.64
C TYR A 76 -13.97 -8.85 -17.98
N TYR A 77 -13.55 -8.57 -16.74
CA TYR A 77 -13.78 -7.27 -16.11
C TYR A 77 -13.07 -6.15 -16.87
N TYR A 78 -11.85 -6.42 -17.36
CA TYR A 78 -11.10 -5.45 -18.16
C TYR A 78 -11.68 -5.24 -19.57
N VAL A 79 -12.35 -6.26 -20.12
CA VAL A 79 -13.05 -6.12 -21.40
C VAL A 79 -14.27 -5.23 -21.27
N ILE A 80 -15.07 -5.42 -20.22
CA ILE A 80 -16.21 -4.55 -19.93
C ILE A 80 -15.73 -3.13 -19.64
N LEU A 81 -14.68 -2.97 -18.83
CA LEU A 81 -14.10 -1.66 -18.54
C LEU A 81 -13.61 -0.97 -19.82
N GLY A 82 -12.87 -1.67 -20.68
CA GLY A 82 -12.39 -1.12 -21.95
C GLY A 82 -13.53 -0.68 -22.88
N LEU A 83 -14.63 -1.43 -22.92
CA LEU A 83 -15.82 -1.02 -23.67
C LEU A 83 -16.43 0.27 -23.12
N VAL A 84 -16.69 0.32 -21.80
CA VAL A 84 -17.29 1.49 -21.13
C VAL A 84 -16.40 2.72 -21.32
N ASP A 85 -15.09 2.56 -21.18
CA ASP A 85 -14.12 3.64 -21.27
C ASP A 85 -13.99 4.21 -22.70
N VAL A 86 -13.95 3.34 -23.72
CA VAL A 86 -13.92 3.77 -25.12
C VAL A 86 -15.19 4.51 -25.50
N GLU A 87 -16.36 4.03 -25.05
CA GLU A 87 -17.64 4.71 -25.33
C GLU A 87 -17.75 6.05 -24.60
N ALA A 88 -17.24 6.15 -23.36
CA ALA A 88 -17.18 7.43 -22.64
C ALA A 88 -16.39 8.48 -23.44
N ASN A 89 -15.19 8.11 -23.89
CA ASN A 89 -14.35 8.96 -24.72
C ASN A 89 -15.05 9.33 -26.04
N PHE A 90 -15.64 8.35 -26.72
CA PHE A 90 -16.32 8.58 -27.99
C PHE A 90 -17.46 9.58 -27.85
N LEU A 91 -18.34 9.41 -26.85
CA LEU A 91 -19.50 10.29 -26.66
C LEU A 91 -19.10 11.72 -26.34
N VAL A 92 -18.13 11.93 -25.44
CA VAL A 92 -17.67 13.27 -25.05
C VAL A 92 -16.92 13.94 -26.20
N VAL A 93 -16.01 13.23 -26.89
CA VAL A 93 -15.28 13.82 -28.02
C VAL A 93 -16.22 14.14 -29.18
N LYS A 94 -17.23 13.30 -29.42
CA LYS A 94 -18.26 13.53 -30.44
C LYS A 94 -19.20 14.69 -30.09
N ALA A 95 -19.39 15.00 -28.81
CA ALA A 95 -20.20 16.13 -28.39
C ALA A 95 -19.65 17.47 -28.88
N TYR A 96 -18.32 17.63 -29.01
CA TYR A 96 -17.70 18.85 -29.55
C TYR A 96 -18.11 19.19 -31.00
N GLN A 97 -18.68 18.24 -31.74
CA GLN A 97 -19.23 18.48 -33.08
C GLN A 97 -20.62 19.17 -33.04
N TYR A 98 -21.28 19.13 -31.88
CA TYR A 98 -22.69 19.50 -31.73
C TYR A 98 -22.92 20.61 -30.70
N THR A 99 -22.03 20.77 -29.71
CA THR A 99 -22.13 21.77 -28.64
C THR A 99 -20.79 22.46 -28.39
N SER A 100 -20.79 23.53 -27.61
CA SER A 100 -19.59 24.33 -27.35
C SER A 100 -18.68 23.71 -26.30
N LEU A 101 -17.40 24.10 -26.30
CA LEU A 101 -16.42 23.71 -25.28
C LEU A 101 -16.95 23.95 -23.87
N THR A 102 -17.52 25.14 -23.64
CA THR A 102 -18.14 25.52 -22.38
C THR A 102 -19.28 24.57 -21.97
N SER A 103 -20.18 24.19 -22.90
CA SER A 103 -21.28 23.28 -22.56
C SER A 103 -20.79 21.89 -22.17
N VAL A 104 -19.77 21.37 -22.88
CA VAL A 104 -19.17 20.07 -22.55
C VAL A 104 -18.57 20.09 -21.15
N MET A 105 -17.76 21.10 -20.84
CA MET A 105 -17.08 21.21 -19.54
C MET A 105 -18.06 21.30 -18.36
N LEU A 106 -19.10 22.12 -18.51
CA LEU A 106 -20.14 22.29 -17.48
C LEU A 106 -20.96 21.02 -17.26
N LEU A 107 -21.35 20.33 -18.33
CA LEU A 107 -22.17 19.12 -18.25
C LEU A 107 -21.37 17.89 -17.81
N ASP A 108 -20.05 17.86 -18.05
CA ASP A 108 -19.18 16.75 -17.61
C ASP A 108 -19.10 16.64 -16.08
N CYS A 109 -19.41 17.72 -15.38
CA CYS A 109 -19.54 17.75 -13.92
C CYS A 109 -20.67 16.84 -13.39
N TRP A 110 -21.58 16.39 -14.25
CA TRP A 110 -22.55 15.31 -13.97
C TRP A 110 -21.88 14.01 -13.50
N SER A 111 -20.60 13.82 -13.84
CA SER A 111 -19.79 12.71 -13.33
C SER A 111 -19.70 12.70 -11.80
N ILE A 112 -19.72 13.85 -11.11
CA ILE A 112 -19.56 13.92 -9.64
C ILE A 112 -20.72 13.25 -8.88
N PRO A 113 -22.00 13.65 -9.07
CA PRO A 113 -23.10 12.97 -8.40
C PRO A 113 -23.17 11.49 -8.81
N SER A 114 -22.87 11.18 -10.07
CA SER A 114 -22.81 9.80 -10.56
C SER A 114 -21.75 8.97 -9.83
N VAL A 115 -20.53 9.47 -9.69
CA VAL A 115 -19.44 8.82 -8.97
C VAL A 115 -19.78 8.69 -7.49
N MET A 116 -20.33 9.72 -6.84
CA MET A 116 -20.73 9.63 -5.43
C MET A 116 -21.79 8.56 -5.20
N LEU A 117 -22.78 8.46 -6.10
CA LEU A 117 -23.80 7.40 -6.06
C LEU A 117 -23.18 6.02 -6.28
N LEU A 118 -22.35 5.86 -7.32
CA LEU A 118 -21.73 4.58 -7.67
C LEU A 118 -20.73 4.10 -6.59
N THR A 119 -19.92 4.99 -6.03
CA THR A 119 -19.01 4.67 -4.92
C THR A 119 -19.75 4.34 -3.63
N TRP A 120 -20.92 4.96 -3.39
CA TRP A 120 -21.79 4.59 -2.28
C TRP A 120 -22.43 3.20 -2.50
N LEU A 121 -22.95 2.92 -3.70
CA LEU A 121 -23.59 1.65 -4.04
C LEU A 121 -22.60 0.47 -4.11
N PHE A 122 -21.49 0.63 -4.84
CA PHE A 122 -20.58 -0.47 -5.17
C PHE A 122 -19.34 -0.54 -4.28
N LEU A 123 -18.80 0.60 -3.84
CA LEU A 123 -17.62 0.65 -2.95
C LEU A 123 -17.99 0.86 -1.47
N LYS A 124 -19.28 1.01 -1.15
CA LYS A 124 -19.79 1.27 0.22
C LYS A 124 -19.13 2.48 0.90
N THR A 125 -18.77 3.50 0.11
CA THR A 125 -18.10 4.71 0.60
C THR A 125 -19.05 5.52 1.50
N LYS A 126 -18.59 5.87 2.71
CA LYS A 126 -19.36 6.70 3.65
C LYS A 126 -18.94 8.17 3.54
N TYR A 127 -19.85 9.02 3.06
CA TYR A 127 -19.62 10.45 2.96
C TYR A 127 -20.00 11.16 4.27
N ARG A 128 -19.00 11.61 5.04
CA ARG A 128 -19.25 12.47 6.20
C ARG A 128 -19.67 13.87 5.76
N PHE A 129 -20.33 14.59 6.67
CA PHE A 129 -20.83 15.95 6.45
C PHE A 129 -19.78 16.87 5.83
N LYS A 130 -18.53 16.83 6.30
CA LYS A 130 -17.43 17.65 5.77
C LYS A 130 -17.12 17.38 4.28
N LYS A 131 -17.10 16.12 3.85
CA LYS A 131 -16.89 15.75 2.44
C LYS A 131 -18.04 16.25 1.57
N ILE A 132 -19.28 16.12 2.07
CA ILE A 132 -20.47 16.65 1.40
C ILE A 132 -20.39 18.18 1.30
N THR A 133 -19.97 18.87 2.38
CA THR A 133 -19.75 20.33 2.34
C THR A 133 -18.72 20.72 1.29
N GLY A 134 -17.59 20.00 1.20
CA GLY A 134 -16.57 20.24 0.18
C GLY A 134 -17.12 20.11 -1.24
N VAL A 135 -17.88 19.05 -1.52
CA VAL A 135 -18.55 18.84 -2.81
C VAL A 135 -19.53 19.98 -3.13
N VAL A 136 -20.38 20.35 -2.18
CA VAL A 136 -21.38 21.42 -2.37
C VAL A 136 -20.69 22.75 -2.69
N VAL A 137 -19.57 23.06 -2.02
CA VAL A 137 -18.79 24.28 -2.29
C VAL A 137 -18.17 24.23 -3.70
N CYS A 138 -17.63 23.08 -4.13
CA CYS A 138 -17.12 22.92 -5.50
C CYS A 138 -18.21 23.11 -6.55
N VAL A 139 -19.38 22.47 -6.36
CA VAL A 139 -20.52 22.58 -7.27
C VAL A 139 -21.07 24.01 -7.31
N ALA A 140 -21.10 24.72 -6.18
CA ALA A 140 -21.48 26.14 -6.15
C ALA A 140 -20.51 27.02 -6.94
N GLY A 141 -19.20 26.74 -6.85
CA GLY A 141 -18.19 27.39 -7.69
C GLY A 141 -18.45 27.17 -9.18
N LEU A 142 -18.75 25.94 -9.60
CA LEU A 142 -19.13 25.63 -10.98
C LEU A 142 -20.39 26.38 -11.44
N VAL A 143 -21.42 26.44 -10.60
CA VAL A 143 -22.66 27.17 -10.94
C VAL A 143 -22.38 28.65 -11.23
N LEU A 144 -21.45 29.27 -10.49
CA LEU A 144 -21.02 30.65 -10.78
C LEU A 144 -20.34 30.78 -12.15
N VAL A 145 -19.54 29.78 -12.56
CA VAL A 145 -18.95 29.73 -13.92
C VAL A 145 -20.05 29.69 -14.97
N VAL A 146 -21.04 28.80 -14.80
CA VAL A 146 -22.19 28.70 -15.71
C VAL A 146 -22.90 30.06 -15.84
N PHE A 147 -23.18 30.72 -14.72
CA PHE A 147 -23.87 32.01 -14.72
C PHE A 147 -23.06 33.10 -15.42
N SER A 148 -21.74 33.06 -15.29
CA SER A 148 -20.82 33.96 -15.99
C SER A 148 -20.90 33.76 -17.51
N ASP A 149 -20.81 32.52 -17.98
CA ASP A 149 -20.84 32.23 -19.42
C ASP A 149 -22.19 32.51 -20.08
N VAL A 150 -23.28 32.31 -19.33
CA VAL A 150 -24.62 32.69 -19.80
C VAL A 150 -24.75 34.21 -19.95
N HIS A 151 -24.15 35.00 -19.06
CA HIS A 151 -24.16 36.47 -19.15
C HIS A 151 -23.21 37.02 -20.21
N ALA A 152 -22.11 36.31 -20.51
CA ALA A 152 -21.15 36.68 -21.56
C ALA A 152 -21.69 36.48 -22.99
N GLY A 153 -22.83 35.79 -23.15
CA GLY A 153 -23.45 35.54 -24.46
C GLY A 153 -22.88 34.35 -25.24
N ASP A 154 -22.00 33.56 -24.64
CA ASP A 154 -21.18 32.51 -25.29
C ASP A 154 -21.93 31.17 -25.58
N ARG A 155 -23.27 31.17 -25.58
CA ARG A 155 -24.08 30.00 -25.99
C ARG A 155 -24.30 29.86 -27.49
N ALA A 156 -23.50 30.53 -28.32
CA ALA A 156 -23.59 30.41 -29.78
C ALA A 156 -22.44 29.54 -30.32
N GLY A 157 -22.73 28.34 -30.82
CA GLY A 157 -21.75 27.64 -31.66
C GLY A 157 -21.84 26.12 -31.78
N GLY A 158 -23.03 25.54 -31.90
CA GLY A 158 -23.17 24.11 -32.20
C GLY A 158 -24.28 23.87 -33.21
N SER A 159 -24.09 22.94 -34.15
CA SER A 159 -25.10 22.60 -35.17
C SER A 159 -26.39 22.05 -34.54
N ASN A 160 -26.30 21.40 -33.38
CA ASN A 160 -27.43 20.91 -32.60
C ASN A 160 -27.07 20.76 -31.10
N PRO A 161 -27.14 21.83 -30.30
CA PRO A 161 -26.66 21.83 -28.91
C PRO A 161 -27.30 20.76 -28.03
N ARG A 162 -28.61 20.51 -28.17
CA ARG A 162 -29.34 19.51 -27.37
C ARG A 162 -28.79 18.10 -27.56
N LYS A 163 -28.38 17.76 -28.79
CA LYS A 163 -27.77 16.46 -29.09
C LYS A 163 -26.39 16.37 -28.44
N GLY A 164 -25.59 17.44 -28.52
CA GLY A 164 -24.29 17.49 -27.85
C GLY A 164 -24.42 17.33 -26.34
N ASP A 165 -25.32 18.08 -25.71
CA ASP A 165 -25.53 18.05 -24.27
C ASP A 165 -25.95 16.64 -23.77
N LEU A 166 -26.82 15.94 -24.51
CA LEU A 166 -27.20 14.56 -24.20
C LEU A 166 -26.01 13.59 -24.29
N LEU A 167 -25.15 13.75 -25.30
CA LEU A 167 -23.93 12.95 -25.46
C LEU A 167 -22.97 13.17 -24.29
N VAL A 168 -22.83 14.41 -23.80
CA VAL A 168 -21.97 14.72 -22.65
C VAL A 168 -22.50 14.07 -21.39
N ILE A 169 -23.80 14.17 -21.10
CA ILE A 169 -24.38 13.55 -19.89
C ILE A 169 -24.22 12.02 -19.93
N ALA A 170 -24.44 11.41 -21.09
CA ALA A 170 -24.22 9.98 -21.28
C ALA A 170 -22.73 9.60 -21.10
N GLY A 171 -21.83 10.37 -21.72
CA GLY A 171 -20.39 10.19 -21.59
C GLY A 171 -19.88 10.36 -20.15
N ALA A 172 -20.30 11.41 -19.45
CA ALA A 172 -19.97 11.67 -18.05
C ALA A 172 -20.47 10.55 -17.12
N THR A 173 -21.63 9.95 -17.43
CA THR A 173 -22.13 8.78 -16.70
C THR A 173 -21.24 7.55 -16.93
N LEU A 174 -20.78 7.32 -18.16
CA LEU A 174 -19.84 6.24 -18.47
C LEU A 174 -18.46 6.51 -17.85
N TYR A 175 -17.97 7.75 -17.83
CA TYR A 175 -16.75 8.12 -17.10
C TYR A 175 -16.89 7.86 -15.61
N ALA A 176 -18.04 8.12 -15.01
CA ALA A 176 -18.28 7.77 -13.61
C ALA A 176 -18.17 6.25 -13.38
N ILE A 177 -18.75 5.44 -14.27
CA ILE A 177 -18.64 3.97 -14.21
C ILE A 177 -17.19 3.52 -14.40
N SER A 178 -16.47 4.09 -15.37
CA SER A 178 -15.07 3.79 -15.65
C SER A 178 -14.19 4.11 -14.44
N ASN A 179 -14.29 5.34 -13.92
CA ASN A 179 -13.51 5.81 -12.77
C ASN A 179 -13.74 4.97 -11.51
N VAL A 180 -14.99 4.59 -11.21
CA VAL A 180 -15.31 3.75 -10.04
C VAL A 180 -14.81 2.31 -10.22
N SER A 181 -14.89 1.78 -11.45
CA SER A 181 -14.36 0.46 -11.79
C SER A 181 -12.83 0.42 -11.72
N GLU A 182 -12.16 1.46 -12.20
CA GLU A 182 -10.72 1.64 -12.07
C GLU A 182 -10.29 1.78 -10.61
N GLU A 183 -11.04 2.52 -9.79
CA GLU A 183 -10.80 2.62 -8.35
C GLU A 183 -10.88 1.25 -7.68
N PHE A 184 -11.91 0.46 -8.01
CA PHE A 184 -12.05 -0.90 -7.51
C PHE A 184 -10.86 -1.77 -7.92
N LEU A 185 -10.48 -1.76 -9.20
CA LEU A 185 -9.41 -2.60 -9.73
C LEU A 185 -8.03 -2.16 -9.24
N VAL A 186 -7.75 -0.86 -9.07
CA VAL A 186 -6.43 -0.42 -8.57
C VAL A 186 -6.26 -0.69 -7.07
N LYS A 187 -7.36 -0.72 -6.30
CA LYS A 187 -7.36 -1.07 -4.87
C LYS A 187 -7.31 -2.59 -4.63
N ASN A 188 -7.93 -3.39 -5.48
CA ASN A 188 -8.03 -4.85 -5.32
C ASN A 188 -7.06 -5.67 -6.19
N ALA A 189 -6.61 -5.13 -7.32
CA ALA A 189 -5.69 -5.78 -8.27
C ALA A 189 -4.34 -5.06 -8.32
N ASP A 190 -3.71 -4.96 -9.49
CA ASP A 190 -2.44 -4.27 -9.71
C ASP A 190 -2.60 -3.14 -10.74
N ARG A 191 -1.90 -2.02 -10.53
CA ARG A 191 -1.94 -0.85 -11.42
C ARG A 191 -1.43 -1.17 -12.83
N VAL A 192 -0.33 -1.94 -12.94
CA VAL A 192 0.26 -2.28 -14.24
C VAL A 192 -0.65 -3.25 -14.97
N GLU A 193 -1.24 -4.22 -14.25
CA GLU A 193 -2.27 -5.12 -14.79
C GLU A 193 -3.47 -4.33 -15.34
N LEU A 194 -4.02 -3.41 -14.55
CA LEU A 194 -5.15 -2.57 -14.97
C LEU A 194 -4.84 -1.81 -16.26
N MET A 195 -3.71 -1.10 -16.32
CA MET A 195 -3.36 -0.30 -17.49
C MET A 195 -3.04 -1.14 -18.73
N ALA A 196 -2.35 -2.27 -18.56
CA ALA A 196 -2.05 -3.18 -19.66
C ALA A 196 -3.33 -3.77 -20.27
N MET A 197 -4.24 -4.25 -19.41
CA MET A 197 -5.46 -4.89 -19.85
C MET A 197 -6.49 -3.88 -20.37
N LEU A 198 -6.59 -2.69 -19.77
CA LEU A 198 -7.41 -1.58 -20.27
C LEU A 198 -6.92 -1.10 -21.63
N GLY A 199 -5.60 -0.94 -21.80
CA GLY A 199 -5.01 -0.63 -23.10
C GLY A 199 -5.36 -1.69 -24.14
N LEU A 200 -5.18 -2.98 -23.79
CA LEU A 200 -5.44 -4.08 -24.73
C LEU A 200 -6.92 -4.16 -25.12
N SER A 201 -7.84 -4.16 -24.15
CA SER A 201 -9.27 -4.24 -24.43
C SER A 201 -9.79 -2.98 -25.13
N GLY A 202 -9.42 -1.80 -24.65
CA GLY A 202 -9.79 -0.52 -25.25
C GLY A 202 -9.24 -0.36 -26.67
N GLY A 203 -8.02 -0.83 -26.93
CA GLY A 203 -7.42 -0.85 -28.26
C GLY A 203 -8.16 -1.74 -29.24
N ILE A 204 -8.58 -2.95 -28.81
CA ILE A 204 -9.39 -3.86 -29.64
C ILE A 204 -10.75 -3.25 -29.94
N VAL A 205 -11.46 -2.75 -28.92
CA VAL A 205 -12.78 -2.12 -29.08
C VAL A 205 -12.68 -0.91 -30.02
N SER A 206 -11.67 -0.06 -29.80
CA SER A 206 -11.43 1.13 -30.63
C SER A 206 -11.14 0.77 -32.08
N ALA A 207 -10.32 -0.26 -32.35
CA ALA A 207 -10.03 -0.70 -33.71
C ALA A 207 -11.28 -1.20 -34.46
N ILE A 208 -12.15 -1.93 -33.77
CA ILE A 208 -13.44 -2.38 -34.30
C ILE A 208 -14.33 -1.16 -34.58
N GLN A 209 -14.46 -0.26 -33.62
CA GLN A 209 -15.30 0.93 -33.71
C GLN A 209 -14.86 1.88 -34.83
N ILE A 210 -13.56 2.13 -34.99
CA ILE A 210 -13.00 2.93 -36.09
C ILE A 210 -13.38 2.31 -37.45
N SER A 211 -13.23 0.99 -37.57
CA SER A 211 -13.52 0.27 -38.82
C SER A 211 -15.00 0.38 -39.23
N ILE A 212 -15.90 0.47 -38.26
CA ILE A 212 -17.35 0.53 -38.47
C ILE A 212 -17.83 1.99 -38.63
N LEU A 213 -17.44 2.88 -37.73
CA LEU A 213 -18.02 4.22 -37.58
C LEU A 213 -17.21 5.34 -38.25
N GLU A 214 -15.89 5.20 -38.38
CA GLU A 214 -14.99 6.31 -38.78
C GLU A 214 -14.25 6.05 -40.09
N ARG A 215 -14.39 4.86 -40.69
CA ARG A 215 -13.67 4.48 -41.92
C ARG A 215 -13.82 5.48 -43.06
N ASN A 216 -15.02 6.04 -43.24
CA ASN A 216 -15.28 6.99 -44.34
C ASN A 216 -14.76 8.39 -44.00
N GLU A 217 -14.88 8.81 -42.74
CA GLU A 217 -14.35 10.07 -42.23
C GLU A 217 -12.82 10.09 -42.29
N LEU A 218 -12.15 9.01 -41.90
CA LEU A 218 -10.68 8.92 -41.98
C LEU A 218 -10.14 9.01 -43.41
N LYS A 219 -10.94 8.58 -44.40
CA LYS A 219 -10.57 8.69 -45.82
C LYS A 219 -10.77 10.10 -46.37
N SER A 220 -11.69 10.88 -45.81
CA SER A 220 -11.95 12.25 -46.24
C SER A 220 -10.97 13.26 -45.62
N ILE A 221 -10.24 12.87 -44.57
CA ILE A 221 -9.20 13.71 -43.96
C ILE A 221 -7.99 13.85 -44.89
N HIS A 222 -7.66 15.10 -45.22
CA HIS A 222 -6.38 15.44 -45.83
C HIS A 222 -5.29 15.47 -44.76
N TRP A 223 -4.48 14.41 -44.70
CA TRP A 223 -3.41 14.25 -43.72
C TRP A 223 -2.25 15.24 -43.98
N SER A 224 -2.34 16.42 -43.37
CA SER A 224 -1.27 17.41 -43.27
C SER A 224 -0.68 17.42 -41.85
N ALA A 225 0.47 18.10 -41.66
CA ALA A 225 1.05 18.27 -40.32
C ALA A 225 0.07 18.96 -39.36
N GLU A 226 -0.73 19.91 -39.85
CA GLU A 226 -1.76 20.61 -39.05
C GLU A 226 -2.93 19.72 -38.64
N ALA A 227 -3.24 18.68 -39.42
CA ALA A 227 -4.28 17.71 -39.09
C ALA A 227 -3.73 16.60 -38.19
N ALA A 228 -2.49 16.14 -38.41
CA ALA A 228 -1.91 15.01 -37.69
C ALA A 228 -1.34 15.37 -36.30
N LEU A 229 -0.73 16.55 -36.15
CA LEU A 229 -0.10 16.96 -34.89
C LEU A 229 -1.09 17.03 -33.70
N PRO A 230 -2.32 17.54 -33.87
CA PRO A 230 -3.36 17.44 -32.83
C PRO A 230 -3.63 16.01 -32.35
N PHE A 231 -3.68 15.00 -33.24
CA PHE A 231 -3.89 13.61 -32.82
C PHE A 231 -2.74 13.09 -31.95
N VAL A 232 -1.49 13.45 -32.30
CA VAL A 232 -0.32 13.07 -31.51
C VAL A 232 -0.33 13.76 -30.15
N GLY A 233 -0.60 15.07 -30.11
CA GLY A 233 -0.71 15.83 -28.87
C GLY A 233 -1.80 15.28 -27.94
N PHE A 234 -2.97 14.98 -28.51
CA PHE A 234 -4.07 14.32 -27.80
C PHE A 234 -3.64 12.97 -27.21
N ALA A 235 -3.02 12.11 -28.03
CA ALA A 235 -2.58 10.78 -27.59
C ALA A 235 -1.56 10.83 -26.45
N VAL A 236 -0.59 11.75 -26.52
CA VAL A 236 0.43 11.94 -25.47
C VAL A 236 -0.19 12.47 -24.18
N ALA A 237 -1.08 13.46 -24.27
CA ALA A 237 -1.78 13.99 -23.11
C ALA A 237 -2.66 12.92 -22.44
N MET A 238 -3.41 12.15 -23.24
CA MET A 238 -4.24 11.05 -22.75
C MET A 238 -3.40 9.91 -22.15
N PHE A 239 -2.27 9.55 -22.75
CA PHE A 239 -1.38 8.54 -22.20
C PHE A 239 -0.84 8.94 -20.82
N MET A 240 -0.41 10.19 -20.66
CA MET A 240 -0.01 10.72 -19.35
C MET A 240 -1.17 10.74 -18.37
N PHE A 241 -2.36 11.16 -18.81
CA PHE A 241 -3.56 11.20 -17.98
C PHE A 241 -3.89 9.79 -17.45
N TYR A 242 -4.03 8.81 -18.34
CA TYR A 242 -4.35 7.41 -17.99
C TYR A 242 -3.26 6.78 -17.12
N SER A 243 -1.98 7.11 -17.34
CA SER A 243 -0.88 6.60 -16.52
C SER A 243 -0.92 7.11 -15.08
N LEU A 244 -1.49 8.29 -14.85
CA LEU A 244 -1.51 8.98 -13.56
C LEU A 244 -2.83 8.84 -12.81
N VAL A 245 -3.96 8.67 -13.50
CA VAL A 245 -5.29 8.46 -12.90
C VAL A 245 -5.30 7.33 -11.87
N PRO A 246 -4.79 6.11 -12.14
CA PRO A 246 -4.75 5.03 -11.15
C PRO A 246 -3.92 5.38 -9.91
N VAL A 247 -2.92 6.25 -10.04
CA VAL A 247 -2.12 6.73 -8.90
C VAL A 247 -2.99 7.59 -8.00
N LEU A 248 -3.74 8.53 -8.56
CA LEU A 248 -4.64 9.38 -7.80
C LEU A 248 -5.82 8.58 -7.21
N LEU A 249 -6.43 7.68 -7.99
CA LEU A 249 -7.52 6.82 -7.53
C LEU A 249 -7.11 5.94 -6.34
N LYS A 250 -5.86 5.46 -6.34
CA LYS A 250 -5.33 4.66 -5.22
C LYS A 250 -5.15 5.49 -3.94
N ILE A 251 -4.81 6.77 -4.06
CA ILE A 251 -4.54 7.64 -2.91
C ILE A 251 -5.83 8.27 -2.37
N ASN A 252 -6.68 8.83 -3.25
CA ASN A 252 -7.81 9.68 -2.86
C ASN A 252 -9.18 9.24 -3.42
N GLY A 253 -9.23 8.19 -4.24
CA GLY A 253 -10.47 7.68 -4.83
C GLY A 253 -11.03 8.52 -6.00
N SER A 254 -12.09 8.01 -6.62
CA SER A 254 -12.71 8.56 -7.84
C SER A 254 -13.46 9.87 -7.61
N THR A 255 -14.06 10.07 -6.44
CA THR A 255 -14.74 11.34 -6.12
C THR A 255 -13.73 12.49 -6.05
N MET A 256 -12.56 12.28 -5.45
CA MET A 256 -11.51 13.31 -5.42
C MET A 256 -10.95 13.59 -6.82
N LEU A 257 -10.77 12.54 -7.65
CA LEU A 257 -10.37 12.72 -9.04
C LEU A 257 -11.36 13.65 -9.76
N ASN A 258 -12.66 13.34 -9.75
CA ASN A 258 -13.66 14.13 -10.48
C ASN A 258 -13.82 15.55 -9.92
N LEU A 259 -13.73 15.72 -8.59
CA LEU A 259 -13.67 17.07 -8.00
C LEU A 259 -12.43 17.84 -8.44
N SER A 260 -11.28 17.18 -8.57
CA SER A 260 -10.04 17.81 -9.05
C SER A 260 -10.13 18.17 -10.53
N LEU A 261 -10.87 17.42 -11.33
CA LEU A 261 -11.07 17.73 -12.75
C LEU A 261 -11.95 18.98 -12.95
N LEU A 262 -12.71 19.44 -11.94
CA LEU A 262 -13.44 20.72 -12.01
C LEU A 262 -12.53 21.92 -12.23
N THR A 263 -11.25 21.83 -11.87
CA THR A 263 -10.31 22.91 -12.17
C THR A 263 -9.94 22.98 -13.65
N SER A 264 -10.41 22.05 -14.50
CA SER A 264 -10.10 22.02 -15.94
C SER A 264 -10.76 23.20 -16.65
N ASP A 265 -11.97 23.57 -16.23
CA ASP A 265 -12.69 24.79 -16.63
C ASP A 265 -11.83 26.02 -16.39
N MET A 266 -11.07 26.03 -15.28
CA MET A 266 -10.22 27.16 -14.88
C MET A 266 -8.95 27.20 -15.73
N TRP A 267 -8.33 26.06 -15.99
CA TRP A 267 -7.23 25.96 -16.94
C TRP A 267 -7.66 26.38 -18.35
N ALA A 268 -8.90 26.08 -18.76
CA ALA A 268 -9.41 26.49 -20.05
C ALA A 268 -9.52 28.01 -20.17
N VAL A 269 -9.99 28.66 -19.11
CA VAL A 269 -10.07 30.12 -19.01
C VAL A 269 -8.67 30.75 -19.08
N LEU A 270 -7.71 30.20 -18.34
CA LEU A 270 -6.31 30.68 -18.39
C LEU A 270 -5.74 30.57 -19.82
N ILE A 271 -6.01 29.47 -20.52
CA ILE A 271 -5.60 29.32 -21.92
C ILE A 271 -6.28 30.36 -22.81
N ARG A 272 -7.58 30.65 -22.64
CA ARG A 272 -8.28 31.72 -23.38
C ARG A 272 -7.66 33.10 -23.15
N ILE A 273 -7.31 33.43 -21.91
CA ILE A 273 -6.66 34.71 -21.56
C ILE A 273 -5.26 34.82 -22.17
N PHE A 274 -4.42 33.80 -21.98
CA PHE A 274 -3.00 33.89 -22.33
C PHE A 274 -2.71 33.52 -23.79
N ALA A 275 -3.44 32.56 -24.37
CA ALA A 275 -3.22 32.11 -25.74
C ALA A 275 -4.11 32.83 -26.76
N TYR A 276 -5.33 33.22 -26.38
CA TYR A 276 -6.30 33.85 -27.29
C TYR A 276 -6.60 35.33 -26.96
N HIS A 277 -6.03 35.87 -25.87
CA HIS A 277 -6.20 37.26 -25.43
C HIS A 277 -7.66 37.70 -25.23
N GLU A 278 -8.53 36.76 -24.83
CA GLU A 278 -9.94 37.03 -24.54
C GLU A 278 -10.13 37.66 -23.15
N LYS A 279 -11.14 38.54 -23.03
CA LYS A 279 -11.52 39.12 -21.74
C LYS A 279 -12.44 38.17 -20.99
N VAL A 280 -12.13 37.95 -19.71
CA VAL A 280 -12.89 37.05 -18.84
C VAL A 280 -13.55 37.84 -17.72
N ASP A 281 -14.77 37.46 -17.38
CA ASP A 281 -15.53 38.08 -16.29
C ASP A 281 -14.85 37.81 -14.92
N TRP A 282 -14.93 38.78 -14.01
CA TRP A 282 -14.31 38.69 -12.69
C TRP A 282 -14.92 37.55 -11.83
N MET A 283 -16.15 37.14 -12.12
CA MET A 283 -16.88 36.08 -11.42
C MET A 283 -16.19 34.70 -11.55
N TYR A 284 -15.35 34.52 -12.58
CA TYR A 284 -14.49 33.35 -12.73
C TYR A 284 -13.47 33.20 -11.61
N PHE A 285 -12.87 34.30 -11.13
CA PHE A 285 -11.90 34.24 -10.03
C PHE A 285 -12.58 33.88 -8.70
N VAL A 286 -13.84 34.29 -8.52
CA VAL A 286 -14.66 33.91 -7.36
C VAL A 286 -14.98 32.42 -7.41
N ALA A 287 -15.38 31.91 -8.58
CA ALA A 287 -15.61 30.48 -8.80
C ALA A 287 -14.35 29.66 -8.53
N PHE A 288 -13.18 30.12 -8.98
CA PHE A 288 -11.89 29.48 -8.71
C PHE A 288 -11.59 29.37 -7.21
N GLY A 289 -11.80 30.48 -6.47
CA GLY A 289 -11.65 30.49 -5.02
C GLY A 289 -12.59 29.47 -4.35
N ALA A 290 -13.84 29.41 -4.78
CA ALA A 290 -14.82 28.45 -4.26
C ALA A 290 -14.40 27.00 -4.54
N VAL A 291 -14.05 26.63 -5.77
CA VAL A 291 -13.61 25.25 -6.11
C VAL A 291 -12.35 24.88 -5.33
N THR A 292 -11.38 25.78 -5.22
CA THR A 292 -10.15 25.52 -4.44
C THR A 292 -10.44 25.30 -2.96
N ILE A 293 -11.31 26.13 -2.37
CA ILE A 293 -11.73 25.98 -0.97
C ILE A 293 -12.49 24.65 -0.79
N GLY A 294 -13.39 24.31 -1.71
CA GLY A 294 -14.14 23.05 -1.69
C GLY A 294 -13.22 21.82 -1.75
N LEU A 295 -12.20 21.85 -2.61
CA LEU A 295 -11.17 20.81 -2.71
C LEU A 295 -10.37 20.66 -1.41
N VAL A 296 -9.96 21.78 -0.79
CA VAL A 296 -9.24 21.77 0.49
C VAL A 296 -10.12 21.26 1.63
N ILE A 297 -11.40 21.64 1.66
CA ILE A 297 -12.37 21.13 2.64
C ILE A 297 -12.58 19.62 2.47
N TYR A 298 -12.76 19.17 1.23
CA TYR A 298 -12.95 17.75 0.90
C TYR A 298 -11.72 16.92 1.27
N SER A 299 -10.52 17.43 0.98
CA SER A 299 -9.25 16.73 1.22
C SER A 299 -8.75 16.81 2.67
N GLY A 300 -9.31 17.72 3.46
CA GLY A 300 -8.86 18.00 4.81
C GLY A 300 -9.44 17.04 5.84
N GLY A 301 -8.58 16.40 6.63
CA GLY A 301 -8.98 15.76 7.90
C GLY A 301 -9.25 14.25 7.88
N ASP A 302 -8.87 13.53 6.83
CA ASP A 302 -9.08 12.08 6.72
C ASP A 302 -7.92 11.26 7.31
N ARG A 303 -7.73 11.30 8.63
CA ARG A 303 -7.01 10.20 9.31
C ARG A 303 -7.73 9.65 10.53
N ASP A 304 -9.01 9.97 10.68
CA ASP A 304 -9.86 9.34 11.68
C ASP A 304 -11.01 8.65 10.91
N GLU A 305 -10.93 7.32 10.73
CA GLU A 305 -12.02 6.35 10.39
C GLU A 305 -12.30 5.82 8.95
N ASP A 306 -11.37 5.82 7.97
CA ASP A 306 -11.53 4.98 6.75
C ASP A 306 -11.00 3.52 6.92
N GLU A 307 -10.74 3.10 8.16
CA GLU A 307 -10.58 1.69 8.55
C GLU A 307 -11.87 1.16 9.18
N GLN A 308 -12.87 0.82 8.35
CA GLN A 308 -13.94 -0.10 8.71
C GLN A 308 -14.06 -1.19 7.64
N PRO A 309 -14.01 -2.49 7.99
CA PRO A 309 -14.26 -3.55 7.03
C PRO A 309 -15.76 -3.56 6.65
N PRO A 310 -16.13 -3.97 5.41
CA PRO A 310 -17.54 -4.15 5.07
C PRO A 310 -18.11 -5.31 5.87
N ASN A 311 -19.19 -5.01 6.59
CA ASN A 311 -20.02 -5.95 7.34
C ASN A 311 -20.50 -7.12 6.46
N SER A 312 -20.46 -8.30 7.07
CA SER A 312 -21.11 -9.55 6.68
C SER A 312 -22.64 -9.41 6.57
N GLY A 313 -23.24 -10.09 5.58
CA GLY A 313 -24.66 -10.37 5.49
C GLY A 313 -25.28 -10.01 4.13
N ASP A 314 -25.24 -10.93 3.16
CA ASP A 314 -26.43 -11.66 2.69
C ASP A 314 -26.10 -12.59 1.51
N GLU A 315 -26.79 -13.71 1.51
CA GLU A 315 -26.60 -14.92 0.72
C GLU A 315 -26.86 -14.75 -0.78
N LEU A 316 -26.14 -15.53 -1.60
CA LEU A 316 -26.73 -16.34 -2.68
C LEU A 316 -25.69 -17.33 -3.24
N ARG A 317 -25.86 -18.61 -2.93
CA ARG A 317 -25.32 -19.75 -3.70
C ARG A 317 -26.10 -19.86 -5.04
N PRO A 318 -25.54 -20.46 -6.11
CA PRO A 318 -25.45 -21.92 -6.30
C PRO A 318 -24.11 -22.32 -6.94
N ALA A 319 -23.68 -23.57 -7.13
CA ALA A 319 -24.06 -24.92 -6.74
C ALA A 319 -22.84 -25.77 -7.14
N VAL A 320 -22.64 -26.84 -6.39
CA VAL A 320 -21.65 -27.89 -6.60
C VAL A 320 -21.84 -28.56 -7.97
N LYS A 321 -20.74 -28.84 -8.68
CA LYS A 321 -20.51 -30.14 -9.33
C LYS A 321 -19.01 -30.44 -9.31
N GLN A 322 -18.67 -31.48 -8.55
CA GLN A 322 -17.48 -32.29 -8.73
C GLN A 322 -17.52 -32.91 -10.13
N ASP A 323 -16.35 -33.10 -10.73
CA ASP A 323 -16.03 -34.31 -11.49
C ASP A 323 -14.54 -34.59 -11.33
N GLU A 324 -14.25 -35.73 -10.72
CA GLU A 324 -12.98 -36.44 -10.82
C GLU A 324 -12.87 -37.02 -12.23
N GLU A 325 -11.70 -36.96 -12.85
CA GLU A 325 -11.12 -38.12 -13.52
C GLU A 325 -9.65 -37.91 -13.87
N ALA A 326 -8.89 -38.98 -13.64
CA ALA A 326 -7.46 -39.09 -13.84
C ALA A 326 -7.07 -39.10 -15.32
N ASN A 327 -5.88 -38.58 -15.65
CA ASN A 327 -5.02 -39.33 -16.56
C ASN A 327 -3.52 -39.06 -16.34
N SER A 328 -2.80 -40.17 -16.34
CA SER A 328 -1.36 -40.33 -16.35
C SER A 328 -0.71 -39.72 -17.60
N GLY A 329 0.54 -39.26 -17.46
CA GLY A 329 1.36 -38.79 -18.57
C GLY A 329 2.79 -38.46 -18.13
N ASN A 330 3.63 -39.50 -18.12
CA ASN A 330 5.06 -39.47 -17.85
C ASN A 330 5.81 -38.68 -18.95
N GLY A 331 6.75 -37.79 -18.63
CA GLY A 331 7.63 -37.23 -19.66
C GLY A 331 8.44 -35.96 -19.36
N SER A 332 9.69 -36.18 -18.99
CA SER A 332 10.87 -35.31 -19.22
C SER A 332 11.20 -34.16 -18.27
N LYS A 333 12.39 -34.31 -17.70
CA LYS A 333 13.12 -33.40 -16.82
C LYS A 333 13.53 -32.12 -17.55
N GLY A 334 13.25 -30.98 -16.92
CA GLY A 334 13.93 -29.71 -17.14
C GLY A 334 14.16 -29.05 -15.79
N SER A 335 15.37 -29.21 -15.24
CA SER A 335 15.77 -28.71 -13.93
C SER A 335 15.79 -27.17 -13.89
N ARG A 336 14.84 -26.57 -13.18
CA ARG A 336 14.93 -25.17 -12.72
C ARG A 336 14.29 -24.94 -11.34
N ALA A 337 14.25 -25.99 -10.51
CA ALA A 337 13.74 -25.96 -9.13
C ALA A 337 14.87 -26.26 -8.14
N GLY A 338 15.85 -25.35 -8.05
CA GLY A 338 17.01 -25.49 -7.15
C GLY A 338 17.00 -24.58 -5.92
N SER A 339 16.21 -23.49 -5.92
CA SER A 339 16.28 -22.48 -4.84
C SER A 339 15.15 -22.62 -3.81
N SER A 340 13.89 -22.86 -4.20
CA SER A 340 12.78 -22.92 -3.22
C SER A 340 12.86 -24.11 -2.25
N LYS A 341 13.44 -25.25 -2.67
CA LYS A 341 13.54 -26.45 -1.81
C LYS A 341 14.57 -26.32 -0.68
N THR A 342 15.60 -25.48 -0.83
CA THR A 342 16.64 -25.30 0.19
C THR A 342 16.19 -24.33 1.29
N TRP A 343 15.45 -23.28 0.96
CA TRP A 343 14.95 -22.33 1.96
C TRP A 343 13.88 -22.94 2.87
N ASP A 344 12.94 -23.70 2.28
CA ASP A 344 11.92 -24.41 3.06
C ASP A 344 12.55 -25.47 4.01
N SER A 345 13.68 -26.09 3.63
CA SER A 345 14.37 -27.03 4.52
C SER A 345 15.11 -26.30 5.64
N MET A 346 15.80 -25.19 5.34
CA MET A 346 16.50 -24.38 6.35
C MET A 346 15.54 -23.76 7.36
N ALA A 347 14.37 -23.25 6.93
CA ALA A 347 13.35 -22.69 7.82
C ALA A 347 12.83 -23.75 8.80
N LYS A 348 12.55 -24.96 8.30
CA LYS A 348 12.12 -26.10 9.12
C LYS A 348 13.21 -26.52 10.11
N GLU A 349 14.46 -26.49 9.69
CA GLU A 349 15.61 -26.81 10.55
C GLU A 349 15.76 -25.79 11.69
N LYS A 350 15.70 -24.49 11.41
CA LYS A 350 15.79 -23.45 12.45
C LYS A 350 14.64 -23.49 13.44
N ALA A 351 13.41 -23.71 12.97
CA ALA A 351 12.24 -23.86 13.85
C ALA A 351 12.39 -25.06 14.80
N LYS A 352 12.91 -26.18 14.30
CA LYS A 352 13.22 -27.36 15.09
C LYS A 352 14.31 -27.08 16.15
N VAL A 353 15.39 -26.41 15.77
CA VAL A 353 16.46 -26.00 16.71
C VAL A 353 15.91 -25.13 17.83
N LEU A 354 15.02 -24.17 17.52
CA LEU A 354 14.39 -23.34 18.55
C LEU A 354 13.50 -24.17 19.49
N ARG A 355 12.75 -25.15 18.98
CA ARG A 355 11.96 -26.06 19.82
C ARG A 355 12.83 -26.91 20.74
N GLU A 356 13.95 -27.43 20.23
CA GLU A 356 14.92 -28.19 21.03
C GLU A 356 15.53 -27.32 22.13
N LEU A 357 15.90 -26.07 21.81
CA LEU A 357 16.39 -25.08 22.77
C LEU A 357 15.37 -24.82 23.89
N LEU A 358 14.08 -24.75 23.58
CA LEU A 358 13.02 -24.58 24.60
C LEU A 358 12.90 -25.78 25.56
N GLN A 359 13.50 -26.93 25.24
CA GLN A 359 13.53 -28.10 26.12
C GLN A 359 14.85 -28.21 26.93
N THR A 360 15.93 -27.57 26.50
CA THR A 360 17.23 -27.65 27.20
C THR A 360 17.23 -26.87 28.51
N PRO A 361 17.86 -27.33 29.61
CA PRO A 361 17.84 -26.61 30.89
C PRO A 361 18.38 -25.16 30.82
N GLY A 362 17.96 -24.33 31.78
CA GLY A 362 18.42 -22.95 31.91
C GLY A 362 17.59 -21.91 31.18
N VAL A 363 17.90 -20.64 31.45
CA VAL A 363 17.41 -19.48 30.69
C VAL A 363 18.34 -19.22 29.51
N HIS A 364 17.76 -19.02 28.33
CA HIS A 364 18.50 -18.64 27.13
C HIS A 364 18.36 -17.16 26.86
N GLN A 365 19.49 -16.50 26.59
CA GLN A 365 19.53 -15.08 26.23
C GLN A 365 19.47 -14.92 24.71
N GLY A 366 18.63 -14.00 24.24
CA GLY A 366 18.51 -13.66 22.82
C GLY A 366 18.37 -12.15 22.64
N PRO A 367 19.47 -11.44 22.38
CA PRO A 367 19.42 -10.00 22.10
C PRO A 367 18.57 -9.68 20.87
N ALA A 368 18.03 -8.46 20.82
CA ALA A 368 17.25 -8.03 19.68
C ALA A 368 18.13 -7.41 18.59
N CYS A 369 18.00 -7.93 17.37
CA CYS A 369 18.53 -7.32 16.16
C CYS A 369 17.46 -6.46 15.45
N PHE A 370 17.93 -5.58 14.57
CA PHE A 370 17.07 -4.77 13.70
C PHE A 370 17.55 -4.78 12.24
N ASP A 371 18.73 -5.33 11.96
CA ASP A 371 19.25 -5.55 10.61
C ASP A 371 20.14 -6.80 10.55
N ALA A 372 20.55 -7.16 9.33
CA ALA A 372 21.36 -8.35 9.06
C ALA A 372 22.75 -8.30 9.74
N LEU A 373 23.35 -7.11 9.86
CA LEU A 373 24.64 -6.94 10.52
C LEU A 373 24.52 -7.23 12.02
N GLY A 374 23.51 -6.67 12.67
CA GLY A 374 23.21 -6.92 14.08
C GLY A 374 22.95 -8.40 14.35
N ALA A 375 22.21 -9.09 13.47
CA ALA A 375 22.01 -10.53 13.58
C ALA A 375 23.34 -11.31 13.52
N LYS A 376 24.22 -11.00 12.55
CA LYS A 376 25.55 -11.61 12.43
C LYS A 376 26.43 -11.38 13.66
N LEU A 377 26.39 -10.18 14.22
CA LEU A 377 27.15 -9.86 15.44
C LEU A 377 26.64 -10.65 16.65
N ILE A 378 25.32 -10.86 16.76
CA ILE A 378 24.72 -11.70 17.79
C ILE A 378 25.16 -13.16 17.63
N GLU A 379 25.09 -13.71 16.41
CA GLU A 379 25.56 -15.08 16.13
C GLU A 379 27.05 -15.25 16.43
N SER A 380 27.87 -14.29 16.01
CA SER A 380 29.33 -14.32 16.23
C SER A 380 29.70 -14.21 17.71
N ALA A 381 28.86 -13.55 18.52
CA ALA A 381 29.01 -13.50 19.97
C ALA A 381 28.57 -14.81 20.68
N GLY A 382 28.07 -15.79 19.94
CA GLY A 382 27.74 -17.12 20.46
C GLY A 382 26.35 -17.24 21.11
N PHE A 383 25.45 -16.30 20.86
CA PHE A 383 24.07 -16.41 21.36
C PHE A 383 23.31 -17.53 20.63
N PRO A 384 22.53 -18.36 21.35
CA PRO A 384 21.88 -19.54 20.77
C PRO A 384 20.64 -19.22 19.92
N TYR A 385 20.07 -18.01 20.09
CA TYR A 385 18.98 -17.48 19.27
C TYR A 385 18.99 -15.96 19.32
N CYS A 386 18.23 -15.31 18.45
CA CYS A 386 17.94 -13.88 18.57
C CYS A 386 16.47 -13.57 18.29
N ILE A 387 16.07 -12.33 18.56
CA ILE A 387 14.74 -11.82 18.24
C ILE A 387 14.87 -10.57 17.36
N THR A 388 13.88 -10.25 16.54
CA THR A 388 13.80 -8.92 15.93
C THR A 388 13.03 -7.97 16.84
N SER A 389 13.46 -6.71 16.96
CA SER A 389 12.70 -5.69 17.69
C SER A 389 11.91 -4.83 16.70
N GLY A 390 10.57 -4.87 16.76
CA GLY A 390 9.72 -3.98 15.95
C GLY A 390 10.04 -2.50 16.17
N PHE A 391 10.31 -2.12 17.41
CA PHE A 391 10.79 -0.78 17.77
C PHE A 391 12.07 -0.39 17.05
N SER A 392 13.09 -1.26 17.14
CA SER A 392 14.42 -0.96 16.59
C SER A 392 14.41 -0.98 15.06
N ILE A 393 13.59 -1.83 14.44
CA ILE A 393 13.39 -1.82 12.99
C ILE A 393 12.69 -0.53 12.56
N ALA A 394 11.60 -0.11 13.23
CA ALA A 394 10.93 1.15 12.91
C ALA A 394 11.89 2.36 13.05
N ALA A 395 12.69 2.38 14.11
CA ALA A 395 13.66 3.44 14.36
C ALA A 395 14.78 3.47 13.29
N SER A 396 15.37 2.32 12.96
CA SER A 396 16.49 2.26 12.00
C SER A 396 16.05 2.41 10.55
N ARG A 397 14.92 1.79 10.17
CA ARG A 397 14.44 1.73 8.79
C ARG A 397 13.63 2.97 8.39
N LEU A 398 12.81 3.48 9.30
CA LEU A 398 11.89 4.59 9.00
C LEU A 398 12.27 5.90 9.69
N ALA A 399 13.17 5.87 10.69
CA ALA A 399 13.39 6.98 11.60
C ALA A 399 12.09 7.48 12.26
N LEU A 400 11.16 6.55 12.53
CA LEU A 400 9.84 6.81 13.10
C LEU A 400 9.65 6.05 14.42
N PRO A 401 8.76 6.54 15.30
CA PRO A 401 8.45 5.87 16.55
C PRO A 401 7.67 4.57 16.33
N ASP A 402 7.78 3.66 17.29
CA ASP A 402 7.04 2.39 17.33
C ASP A 402 5.56 2.58 17.73
N THR A 403 4.79 3.10 16.78
CA THR A 403 3.35 3.37 16.94
C THR A 403 2.54 2.76 15.81
N GLY A 404 2.99 1.60 15.30
CA GLY A 404 2.30 0.87 14.22
C GLY A 404 2.49 1.48 12.82
N PHE A 405 3.50 2.32 12.61
CA PHE A 405 3.80 2.87 11.28
C PHE A 405 4.40 1.84 10.32
N ILE A 406 5.20 0.92 10.84
CA ILE A 406 5.85 -0.08 10.01
C ILE A 406 4.84 -1.12 9.54
N SER A 407 4.80 -1.34 8.23
CA SER A 407 3.87 -2.29 7.62
C SER A 407 4.41 -3.72 7.66
N TYR A 408 3.51 -4.70 7.51
CA TYR A 408 3.88 -6.10 7.27
C TYR A 408 4.92 -6.26 6.16
N GLY A 409 4.77 -5.53 5.05
CA GLY A 409 5.68 -5.65 3.91
C GLY A 409 7.09 -5.18 4.24
N GLU A 410 7.23 -4.12 5.03
CA GLU A 410 8.53 -3.60 5.46
C GLU A 410 9.18 -4.50 6.52
N MET A 411 8.40 -5.04 7.45
CA MET A 411 8.87 -6.02 8.43
C MET A 411 9.32 -7.32 7.77
N LEU A 412 8.57 -7.81 6.76
CA LEU A 412 8.94 -9.01 6.00
C LEU A 412 10.21 -8.79 5.17
N ASP A 413 10.33 -7.64 4.49
CA ASP A 413 11.52 -7.30 3.69
C ASP A 413 12.78 -7.23 4.55
N GLN A 414 12.73 -6.49 5.67
CA GLN A 414 13.83 -6.43 6.62
C GLN A 414 14.12 -7.81 7.22
N GLY A 415 13.07 -8.53 7.60
CA GLY A 415 13.15 -9.81 8.26
C GLY A 415 13.78 -10.90 7.39
N GLN A 416 13.48 -10.90 6.09
CA GLN A 416 14.08 -11.83 5.15
C GLN A 416 15.60 -11.67 5.07
N LEU A 417 16.11 -10.43 5.04
CA LEU A 417 17.55 -10.16 5.03
C LEU A 417 18.21 -10.62 6.34
N ILE A 418 17.55 -10.39 7.47
CA ILE A 418 18.02 -10.83 8.79
C ILE A 418 18.09 -12.36 8.86
N ALA A 419 17.01 -13.05 8.50
CA ALA A 419 16.91 -14.51 8.58
C ALA A 419 17.91 -15.23 7.66
N GLN A 420 18.27 -14.63 6.52
CA GLN A 420 19.25 -15.16 5.58
C GLN A 420 20.70 -14.92 6.00
N ALA A 421 20.97 -13.94 6.86
CA ALA A 421 22.32 -13.53 7.22
C ALA A 421 23.00 -14.45 8.25
N VAL A 422 22.22 -15.26 8.98
CA VAL A 422 22.69 -16.11 10.10
C VAL A 422 22.10 -17.51 10.02
N SER A 423 22.66 -18.44 10.78
CA SER A 423 22.19 -19.83 10.91
C SER A 423 21.40 -20.08 12.20
N ILE A 424 21.62 -19.28 13.24
CA ILE A 424 20.85 -19.37 14.49
C ILE A 424 19.33 -19.12 14.28
N PRO A 425 18.46 -19.70 15.12
CA PRO A 425 17.03 -19.44 15.09
C PRO A 425 16.71 -17.98 15.45
N ILE A 426 15.74 -17.40 14.74
CA ILE A 426 15.26 -16.04 14.98
C ILE A 426 13.77 -16.06 15.26
N ILE A 427 13.36 -15.36 16.31
CA ILE A 427 11.95 -15.03 16.59
C ILE A 427 11.67 -13.66 15.97
N VAL A 428 10.63 -13.56 15.14
CA VAL A 428 10.23 -12.26 14.57
C VAL A 428 9.15 -11.60 15.43
N ASP A 429 9.33 -10.32 15.75
CA ASP A 429 8.24 -9.47 16.25
C ASP A 429 7.26 -9.20 15.10
N ALA A 430 6.04 -9.72 15.21
CA ALA A 430 5.00 -9.59 14.19
C ALA A 430 3.85 -8.69 14.65
N ASP A 431 4.12 -7.82 15.63
CA ASP A 431 3.15 -6.88 16.19
C ASP A 431 1.84 -7.62 16.54
N ASN A 432 0.70 -7.08 16.12
CA ASN A 432 -0.63 -7.67 16.33
C ASN A 432 -1.13 -8.53 15.15
N GLY A 433 -0.24 -8.90 14.21
CA GLY A 433 -0.56 -9.71 13.04
C GLY A 433 -1.03 -8.97 11.78
N TYR A 434 -1.02 -7.63 11.79
CA TYR A 434 -1.31 -6.76 10.63
C TYR A 434 -2.72 -6.93 10.03
N GLY A 435 -3.73 -7.15 10.87
CA GLY A 435 -5.13 -7.19 10.48
C GLY A 435 -5.95 -8.20 11.28
N ASN A 436 -6.89 -8.85 10.60
CA ASN A 436 -7.74 -9.90 11.18
C ASN A 436 -7.06 -11.27 11.18
N ALA A 437 -7.77 -12.33 11.59
CA ALA A 437 -7.25 -13.70 11.62
C ALA A 437 -6.69 -14.18 10.27
N LEU A 438 -7.28 -13.83 9.13
CA LEU A 438 -6.79 -14.24 7.81
C LEU A 438 -5.53 -13.46 7.41
N ASN A 439 -5.45 -12.17 7.74
CA ASN A 439 -4.22 -11.40 7.58
C ASN A 439 -3.09 -12.01 8.41
N LEU A 440 -3.39 -12.38 9.66
CA LEU A 440 -2.44 -13.04 10.54
C LEU A 440 -1.95 -14.38 9.97
N LYS A 441 -2.83 -15.21 9.38
CA LYS A 441 -2.40 -16.44 8.71
C LYS A 441 -1.42 -16.14 7.56
N ARG A 442 -1.69 -15.10 6.77
CA ARG A 442 -0.77 -14.65 5.73
C ARG A 442 0.57 -14.18 6.32
N THR A 443 0.54 -13.43 7.41
CA THR A 443 1.73 -12.94 8.12
C THR A 443 2.61 -14.11 8.60
N VAL A 444 2.03 -15.07 9.30
CA VAL A 444 2.73 -16.27 9.79
C VAL A 444 3.34 -17.05 8.63
N LYS A 445 2.57 -17.31 7.56
CA LYS A 445 3.06 -18.01 6.37
C LYS A 445 4.21 -17.29 5.68
N GLY A 446 4.14 -15.96 5.61
CA GLY A 446 5.23 -15.14 5.05
C GLY A 446 6.51 -15.23 5.88
N PHE A 447 6.42 -15.15 7.20
CA PHE A 447 7.60 -15.27 8.06
C PHE A 447 8.18 -16.68 8.09
N ILE A 448 7.34 -17.72 7.98
CA ILE A 448 7.82 -19.10 7.75
C ILE A 448 8.64 -19.14 6.45
N ALA A 449 8.11 -18.62 5.35
CA ALA A 449 8.80 -18.61 4.06
C ALA A 449 10.10 -17.75 4.07
N ALA A 450 10.16 -16.73 4.92
CA ALA A 450 11.36 -15.91 5.11
C ALA A 450 12.46 -16.61 5.93
N GLY A 451 12.16 -17.74 6.58
CA GLY A 451 13.14 -18.52 7.34
C GLY A 451 13.14 -18.28 8.85
N PHE A 452 12.09 -17.67 9.41
CA PHE A 452 11.98 -17.46 10.85
C PHE A 452 11.63 -18.74 11.61
N ALA A 453 12.22 -18.89 12.80
CA ALA A 453 12.04 -20.04 13.69
C ALA A 453 10.89 -19.84 14.68
N GLY A 454 10.58 -18.59 15.00
CA GLY A 454 9.45 -18.23 15.86
C GLY A 454 8.81 -16.91 15.46
N ILE A 455 7.62 -16.66 16.01
CA ILE A 455 6.85 -15.43 15.81
C ILE A 455 6.29 -14.96 17.16
N LEU A 456 6.44 -13.66 17.44
CA LEU A 456 5.86 -12.99 18.60
C LEU A 456 4.63 -12.20 18.16
N LEU A 457 3.50 -12.49 18.80
CA LEU A 457 2.19 -11.91 18.49
C LEU A 457 1.57 -11.29 19.73
N GLU A 458 1.20 -10.01 19.64
CA GLU A 458 0.57 -9.26 20.72
C GLU A 458 -0.93 -9.05 20.52
N ASP A 459 -1.65 -8.82 21.62
CA ASP A 459 -3.11 -8.67 21.65
C ASP A 459 -3.59 -7.21 21.56
N GLN A 460 -2.74 -6.29 21.10
CA GLN A 460 -3.08 -4.87 20.96
C GLN A 460 -4.04 -4.59 19.79
N VAL A 461 -4.89 -3.59 19.99
CA VAL A 461 -5.70 -2.98 18.92
C VAL A 461 -4.78 -2.24 17.93
N ALA A 462 -5.12 -2.20 16.65
CA ALA A 462 -4.42 -1.35 15.68
C ALA A 462 -4.90 0.12 15.77
N PRO A 463 -4.03 1.14 15.67
CA PRO A 463 -2.56 1.03 15.67
C PRO A 463 -2.02 0.61 17.04
N LYS A 464 -1.02 -0.28 17.03
CA LYS A 464 -0.36 -0.74 18.24
C LYS A 464 0.61 0.30 18.79
N ALA A 465 0.90 0.23 20.09
CA ALA A 465 1.83 1.11 20.76
C ALA A 465 2.93 0.32 21.50
N CYS A 466 4.12 0.90 21.62
CA CYS A 466 5.21 0.29 22.37
C CYS A 466 4.78 -0.07 23.81
N GLY A 467 5.23 -1.24 24.26
CA GLY A 467 4.92 -1.88 25.55
C GLY A 467 5.26 -1.09 26.83
N HIS A 468 5.92 0.06 26.71
CA HIS A 468 6.22 0.92 27.86
C HIS A 468 5.59 2.32 27.77
N THR A 469 4.70 2.54 26.79
CA THR A 469 4.02 3.83 26.58
C THR A 469 2.61 3.89 27.21
N ARG A 470 2.04 5.10 27.34
CA ARG A 470 0.70 5.34 27.94
C ARG A 470 -0.42 5.10 26.93
N GLY A 471 -1.60 4.70 27.41
CA GLY A 471 -2.83 4.65 26.59
C GLY A 471 -3.03 3.39 25.76
N ARG A 472 -2.40 2.27 26.13
CA ARG A 472 -2.56 0.98 25.44
C ARG A 472 -4.00 0.47 25.49
N LYS A 473 -4.38 -0.20 24.41
CA LYS A 473 -5.68 -0.87 24.27
C LYS A 473 -5.44 -2.28 23.73
N VAL A 474 -6.07 -3.26 24.37
CA VAL A 474 -6.04 -4.65 23.95
C VAL A 474 -7.38 -5.06 23.38
N LEU A 475 -7.36 -6.04 22.48
CA LEU A 475 -8.55 -6.65 21.88
C LEU A 475 -9.38 -7.36 22.96
N PRO A 476 -10.68 -7.59 22.73
CA PRO A 476 -11.48 -8.55 23.50
C PRO A 476 -10.75 -9.90 23.57
N ARG A 477 -10.89 -10.58 24.72
CA ARG A 477 -10.12 -11.81 25.00
C ARG A 477 -10.37 -12.89 23.94
N GLU A 478 -11.62 -13.03 23.53
CA GLU A 478 -12.07 -14.00 22.53
C GLU A 478 -11.39 -13.77 21.18
N GLU A 479 -11.24 -12.50 20.78
CA GLU A 479 -10.57 -12.13 19.54
C GLU A 479 -9.06 -12.34 19.62
N ALA A 480 -8.43 -12.01 20.76
CA ALA A 480 -7.02 -12.29 20.98
C ALA A 480 -6.72 -13.79 20.93
N VAL A 481 -7.55 -14.61 21.58
CA VAL A 481 -7.46 -16.09 21.53
C VAL A 481 -7.67 -16.61 20.11
N MET A 482 -8.64 -16.04 19.36
CA MET A 482 -8.87 -16.40 17.96
C MET A 482 -7.63 -16.15 17.09
N LYS A 483 -6.91 -15.05 17.33
CA LYS A 483 -5.65 -14.77 16.62
C LYS A 483 -4.58 -15.81 16.94
N ILE A 484 -4.39 -16.20 18.19
CA ILE A 484 -3.45 -17.28 18.54
C ILE A 484 -3.81 -18.59 17.83
N ARG A 485 -5.10 -18.97 17.82
CA ARG A 485 -5.57 -20.16 17.07
C ARG A 485 -5.27 -20.05 15.58
N ALA A 486 -5.52 -18.89 14.97
CA ALA A 486 -5.22 -18.67 13.56
C ALA A 486 -3.71 -18.81 13.25
N ALA A 487 -2.83 -18.39 14.16
CA ALA A 487 -1.39 -18.61 14.01
C ALA A 487 -1.02 -20.10 14.10
N VAL A 488 -1.63 -20.85 15.03
CA VAL A 488 -1.47 -22.32 15.15
C VAL A 488 -1.97 -23.04 13.90
N ASP A 489 -3.10 -22.61 13.34
CA ASP A 489 -3.62 -23.15 12.08
C ASP A 489 -2.65 -22.87 10.93
N ALA A 490 -2.12 -21.66 10.81
CA ALA A 490 -1.17 -21.30 9.76
C ALA A 490 0.12 -22.12 9.83
N ARG A 491 0.62 -22.39 11.03
CA ARG A 491 1.75 -23.31 11.27
C ARG A 491 1.44 -24.70 10.71
N THR A 492 0.30 -25.27 11.11
CA THR A 492 -0.14 -26.61 10.71
C THR A 492 -0.32 -26.72 9.19
N GLU A 493 -1.03 -25.76 8.59
CA GLU A 493 -1.25 -25.69 7.14
C GLU A 493 0.04 -25.56 6.32
N SER A 494 1.10 -25.04 6.91
CA SER A 494 2.40 -24.88 6.25
C SER A 494 3.34 -26.08 6.45
N GLY A 495 2.97 -27.04 7.29
CA GLY A 495 3.85 -28.14 7.69
C GLY A 495 5.16 -27.64 8.29
N SER A 496 5.08 -26.58 9.10
CA SER A 496 6.20 -25.92 9.78
C SER A 496 6.09 -26.13 11.28
N ASP A 497 7.23 -26.11 11.97
CA ASP A 497 7.32 -26.19 13.43
C ASP A 497 7.53 -24.81 14.08
N ILE A 498 7.20 -23.71 13.38
CA ILE A 498 7.42 -22.35 13.91
C ILE A 498 6.87 -22.21 15.35
N VAL A 499 7.66 -21.59 16.24
CA VAL A 499 7.30 -21.34 17.64
C VAL A 499 6.41 -20.11 17.74
N ILE A 500 5.25 -20.23 18.38
CA ILE A 500 4.31 -19.13 18.58
C ILE A 500 4.48 -18.56 19.99
N VAL A 501 5.05 -17.36 20.08
CA VAL A 501 5.17 -16.57 21.31
C VAL A 501 3.96 -15.66 21.42
N ALA A 502 3.09 -15.93 22.40
CA ALA A 502 1.89 -15.13 22.64
C ALA A 502 2.18 -14.08 23.71
N ARG A 503 2.10 -12.81 23.31
CA ARG A 503 2.27 -11.64 24.15
C ARG A 503 0.91 -11.05 24.53
N THR A 504 0.75 -10.64 25.78
CA THR A 504 -0.33 -9.74 26.19
C THR A 504 0.19 -8.43 26.78
N ASP A 505 -0.46 -7.34 26.40
CA ASP A 505 -0.25 -5.99 26.94
C ASP A 505 -1.33 -5.61 27.98
N ALA A 506 -2.20 -6.57 28.34
CA ALA A 506 -3.34 -6.35 29.22
C ALA A 506 -2.94 -5.92 30.64
N ARG A 507 -1.69 -6.20 31.09
CA ARG A 507 -1.21 -5.78 32.42
C ARG A 507 -1.37 -4.28 32.64
N GLN A 508 -1.14 -3.50 31.59
CA GLN A 508 -1.13 -2.04 31.64
C GLN A 508 -2.40 -1.45 31.03
N ALA A 509 -3.04 -2.15 30.10
CA ALA A 509 -4.31 -1.73 29.51
C ALA A 509 -5.52 -2.02 30.41
N VAL A 510 -5.47 -3.07 31.24
CA VAL A 510 -6.59 -3.56 32.05
C VAL A 510 -6.14 -3.87 33.49
N SER A 511 -5.50 -5.02 33.74
CA SER A 511 -5.03 -5.45 35.07
C SER A 511 -4.06 -6.64 34.97
N LEU A 512 -3.34 -6.95 36.06
CA LEU A 512 -2.52 -8.17 36.14
C LEU A 512 -3.35 -9.43 36.02
N GLU A 513 -4.49 -9.49 36.73
CA GLU A 513 -5.39 -10.64 36.72
C GLU A 513 -5.89 -10.95 35.29
N GLU A 514 -6.30 -9.94 34.53
CA GLU A 514 -6.72 -10.11 33.14
C GLU A 514 -5.57 -10.64 32.27
N ALA A 515 -4.36 -10.14 32.47
CA ALA A 515 -3.18 -10.59 31.73
C ALA A 515 -2.85 -12.06 32.01
N LEU A 516 -2.93 -12.49 33.28
CA LEU A 516 -2.72 -13.89 33.67
C LEU A 516 -3.78 -14.81 33.06
N ILE A 517 -5.06 -14.42 33.07
CA ILE A 517 -6.14 -15.19 32.45
C ILE A 517 -5.93 -15.31 30.93
N ARG A 518 -5.51 -14.21 30.26
CA ARG A 518 -5.17 -14.24 28.83
C ARG A 518 -4.02 -15.19 28.52
N CYS A 519 -2.95 -15.17 29.31
CA CYS A 519 -1.84 -16.10 29.14
C CYS A 519 -2.28 -17.57 29.27
N SER A 520 -3.14 -17.89 30.24
CA SER A 520 -3.73 -19.23 30.34
C SER A 520 -4.53 -19.59 29.08
N ALA A 521 -5.39 -18.68 28.61
CA ALA A 521 -6.20 -18.91 27.41
C ALA A 521 -5.36 -19.01 26.13
N PHE A 522 -4.22 -18.30 26.04
CA PHE A 522 -3.28 -18.41 24.93
C PHE A 522 -2.55 -19.76 24.94
N ALA A 523 -2.19 -20.28 26.13
CA ALA A 523 -1.66 -21.63 26.27
C ALA A 523 -2.68 -22.68 25.80
N ASP A 524 -3.93 -22.57 26.23
CA ASP A 524 -5.03 -23.48 25.82
C ASP A 524 -5.29 -23.39 24.31
N ALA A 525 -5.01 -22.25 23.69
CA ALA A 525 -5.10 -22.04 22.24
C ALA A 525 -3.92 -22.59 21.44
N GLY A 526 -2.86 -23.06 22.10
CA GLY A 526 -1.69 -23.69 21.48
C GLY A 526 -0.47 -22.79 21.30
N ALA A 527 -0.36 -21.69 22.05
CA ALA A 527 0.88 -20.92 22.12
C ALA A 527 2.01 -21.74 22.75
N ASP A 528 3.22 -21.65 22.19
CA ASP A 528 4.40 -22.41 22.64
C ASP A 528 5.19 -21.65 23.72
N VAL A 529 5.08 -20.33 23.77
CA VAL A 529 5.73 -19.46 24.77
C VAL A 529 4.78 -18.36 25.18
N LEU A 530 4.74 -18.03 26.48
CA LEU A 530 3.90 -16.96 27.02
C LEU A 530 4.73 -15.76 27.46
N PHE A 531 4.17 -14.57 27.24
CA PHE A 531 4.81 -13.31 27.59
C PHE A 531 3.76 -12.29 28.07
N ILE A 532 3.96 -11.73 29.26
CA ILE A 532 3.26 -10.50 29.70
C ILE A 532 4.25 -9.36 29.67
N ASP A 533 3.92 -8.32 28.90
CA ASP A 533 4.77 -7.15 28.83
C ASP A 533 4.56 -6.20 30.03
N ALA A 534 5.64 -5.53 30.44
CA ALA A 534 5.65 -4.51 31.50
C ALA A 534 5.09 -4.97 32.87
N LEU A 535 5.42 -6.19 33.30
CA LEU A 535 5.26 -6.65 34.69
C LEU A 535 6.05 -5.74 35.65
N ALA A 536 5.45 -5.34 36.77
CA ALA A 536 5.98 -4.27 37.61
C ALA A 536 6.86 -4.75 38.78
N SER A 537 6.87 -6.05 39.09
CA SER A 537 7.67 -6.60 40.17
C SER A 537 8.03 -8.07 39.95
N VAL A 538 8.98 -8.58 40.75
CA VAL A 538 9.39 -10.00 40.70
C VAL A 538 8.25 -10.93 41.13
N GLU A 539 7.34 -10.45 41.98
CA GLU A 539 6.14 -11.20 42.40
C GLU A 539 5.18 -11.39 41.21
N GLU A 540 4.96 -10.35 40.40
CA GLU A 540 4.16 -10.49 39.18
C GLU A 540 4.82 -11.43 38.16
N MET A 541 6.15 -11.38 38.08
CA MET A 541 6.96 -12.31 37.27
C MET A 541 6.79 -13.77 37.72
N ARG A 542 6.85 -14.04 39.02
CA ARG A 542 6.57 -15.38 39.57
C ARG A 542 5.13 -15.81 39.29
N ALA A 543 4.17 -14.90 39.40
CA ALA A 543 2.77 -15.20 39.10
C ALA A 543 2.57 -15.64 37.64
N LEU A 544 3.23 -14.98 36.67
CA LEU A 544 3.23 -15.42 35.27
C LEU A 544 3.85 -16.82 35.13
N CYS A 545 4.98 -17.11 35.79
CA CYS A 545 5.63 -18.41 35.69
C CYS A 545 4.76 -19.57 36.23
N GLN A 546 3.86 -19.28 37.19
CA GLN A 546 2.87 -20.23 37.71
C GLN A 546 1.70 -20.50 36.75
N VAL A 547 1.42 -19.59 35.80
CA VAL A 547 0.40 -19.83 34.76
C VAL A 547 0.94 -20.82 33.74
N SER A 548 0.18 -21.89 33.49
CA SER A 548 0.53 -22.99 32.59
C SER A 548 2.01 -23.39 32.75
N PRO A 549 2.43 -23.96 33.91
CA PRO A 549 3.84 -24.13 34.28
C PRO A 549 4.70 -24.83 33.21
N HIS A 550 4.10 -25.74 32.45
CA HIS A 550 4.76 -26.51 31.39
C HIS A 550 5.06 -25.70 30.12
N VAL A 551 4.44 -24.54 29.93
CA VAL A 551 4.69 -23.67 28.78
C VAL A 551 5.82 -22.69 29.13
N PRO A 552 6.90 -22.61 28.34
CA PRO A 552 7.98 -21.63 28.52
C PRO A 552 7.52 -20.17 28.64
N LYS A 553 8.27 -19.37 29.40
CA LYS A 553 8.02 -17.93 29.56
C LYS A 553 9.15 -17.10 29.01
N LEU A 554 8.81 -15.96 28.40
CA LEU A 554 9.77 -14.98 27.91
C LEU A 554 9.76 -13.74 28.80
N ALA A 555 10.95 -13.32 29.23
CA ALA A 555 11.19 -12.09 29.96
C ALA A 555 11.78 -11.02 29.03
N ASN A 556 11.20 -9.82 29.04
CA ASN A 556 11.66 -8.68 28.26
C ASN A 556 12.47 -7.73 29.14
N MET A 557 13.80 -7.80 29.07
CA MET A 557 14.72 -6.99 29.87
C MET A 557 15.01 -5.66 29.17
N LEU A 558 14.01 -4.78 29.13
CA LEU A 558 14.10 -3.48 28.44
C LEU A 558 15.04 -2.50 29.17
N GLU A 559 16.22 -2.32 28.61
CA GLU A 559 17.30 -1.52 29.18
C GLU A 559 17.03 -0.01 29.02
N GLY A 560 17.31 0.79 30.05
CA GLY A 560 17.19 2.25 29.97
C GLY A 560 15.88 2.85 30.50
N GLY A 561 15.13 2.13 31.33
CA GLY A 561 14.04 2.72 32.14
C GLY A 561 12.65 2.12 31.92
N GLY A 562 12.57 0.85 31.49
CA GLY A 562 11.31 0.10 31.45
C GLY A 562 10.66 -0.06 32.83
N LYS A 563 9.40 -0.52 32.83
CA LYS A 563 8.66 -0.78 34.09
C LYS A 563 9.08 -2.06 34.80
N THR A 564 9.64 -3.02 34.06
CA THR A 564 10.02 -4.32 34.57
C THR A 564 11.41 -4.26 35.20
N PRO A 565 11.57 -4.77 36.44
CA PRO A 565 12.89 -4.89 37.05
C PRO A 565 13.84 -5.71 36.16
N ILE A 566 15.06 -5.22 35.97
CA ILE A 566 16.09 -5.93 35.20
C ILE A 566 16.73 -6.98 36.12
N LEU A 567 16.54 -8.25 35.80
CA LEU A 567 17.10 -9.39 36.52
C LEU A 567 18.24 -10.01 35.71
N SER A 568 19.20 -10.61 36.40
CA SER A 568 20.23 -11.43 35.77
C SER A 568 19.64 -12.73 35.19
N PRO A 569 20.32 -13.39 34.24
CA PRO A 569 19.85 -14.66 33.70
C PRO A 569 19.58 -15.73 34.76
N LYS A 570 20.42 -15.77 35.81
CA LYS A 570 20.26 -16.69 36.94
C LYS A 570 19.01 -16.39 37.75
N GLU A 571 18.75 -15.12 38.07
CA GLU A 571 17.53 -14.72 38.79
C GLU A 571 16.28 -14.98 37.96
N LEU A 572 16.34 -14.80 36.64
CA LEU A 572 15.25 -15.16 35.73
C LEU A 572 14.98 -16.67 35.72
N GLU A 573 16.03 -17.48 35.76
CA GLU A 573 15.93 -18.93 35.86
C GLU A 573 15.31 -19.35 37.20
N ASP A 574 15.76 -18.77 38.30
CA ASP A 574 15.22 -19.02 39.65
C ASP A 574 13.72 -18.65 39.75
N VAL A 575 13.27 -17.65 38.99
CA VAL A 575 11.85 -17.27 38.88
C VAL A 575 11.04 -18.23 38.00
N GLY A 576 11.70 -18.90 37.05
CA GLY A 576 11.09 -19.88 36.14
C GLY A 576 10.87 -19.38 34.70
N PHE A 577 11.62 -18.39 34.25
CA PHE A 577 11.66 -18.01 32.83
C PHE A 577 12.48 -19.00 32.00
N LYS A 578 12.26 -18.96 30.68
CA LYS A 578 13.03 -19.78 29.73
C LYS A 578 13.82 -18.94 28.73
N LEU A 579 13.25 -17.83 28.32
CA LEU A 579 13.84 -16.91 27.35
C LEU A 579 14.01 -15.54 28.00
N ALA A 580 15.12 -14.87 27.70
CA ALA A 580 15.39 -13.50 28.11
C ALA A 580 15.83 -12.68 26.90
N ILE A 581 15.12 -11.59 26.62
CA ILE A 581 15.42 -10.72 25.48
C ILE A 581 15.89 -9.34 25.92
N TYR A 582 16.70 -8.71 25.07
CA TYR A 582 17.37 -7.44 25.29
C TYR A 582 17.05 -6.49 24.12
N PRO A 583 15.90 -5.80 24.17
CA PRO A 583 15.31 -5.15 23.01
C PRO A 583 16.00 -3.84 22.58
N LEU A 584 16.68 -3.13 23.49
CA LEU A 584 17.17 -1.77 23.23
C LEU A 584 18.70 -1.65 23.22
N SER A 585 19.43 -2.61 23.80
CA SER A 585 20.89 -2.54 23.93
C SER A 585 21.60 -2.18 22.62
N LEU A 586 21.38 -2.94 21.54
CA LEU A 586 22.12 -2.74 20.29
C LEU A 586 21.77 -1.42 19.60
N ILE A 587 20.48 -1.05 19.53
CA ILE A 587 20.07 0.19 18.88
C ILE A 587 20.51 1.41 19.70
N GLY A 588 20.43 1.34 21.03
CA GLY A 588 20.84 2.41 21.93
C GLY A 588 22.34 2.69 21.85
N VAL A 589 23.16 1.63 21.89
CA VAL A 589 24.61 1.74 21.69
C VAL A 589 24.95 2.30 20.31
N CYS A 590 24.28 1.81 19.26
CA CYS A 590 24.48 2.30 17.89
C CYS A 590 24.17 3.80 17.77
N ILE A 591 23.03 4.25 18.29
CA ILE A 591 22.66 5.67 18.32
C ILE A 591 23.74 6.50 19.01
N ARG A 592 24.22 6.06 20.17
CA ARG A 592 25.25 6.79 20.91
C ARG A 592 26.57 6.85 20.14
N ALA A 593 27.02 5.73 19.58
CA ALA A 593 28.24 5.66 18.78
C ALA A 593 28.18 6.57 17.55
N MET A 594 27.04 6.59 16.84
CA MET A 594 26.84 7.50 15.71
C MET A 594 26.87 8.97 16.15
N GLN A 595 26.25 9.34 17.27
CA GLN A 595 26.28 10.70 17.81
C GLN A 595 27.70 11.15 18.19
N ASP A 596 28.47 10.28 18.84
CA ASP A 596 29.84 10.56 19.23
C ASP A 596 30.75 10.71 18.00
N ALA A 597 30.56 9.86 16.99
CA ALA A 597 31.30 9.95 15.74
C ALA A 597 31.00 11.25 14.97
N LEU A 598 29.72 11.63 14.85
CA LEU A 598 29.31 12.88 14.21
C LEU A 598 29.86 14.11 14.96
N THR A 599 29.95 14.04 16.29
CA THR A 599 30.52 15.11 17.12
C THR A 599 32.02 15.26 16.85
N ALA A 600 32.77 14.16 16.80
CA ALA A 600 34.20 14.17 16.47
C ALA A 600 34.46 14.76 15.08
N ILE A 601 33.69 14.32 14.07
CA ILE A 601 33.80 14.79 12.68
C ILE A 601 33.50 16.28 12.58
N LYS A 602 32.44 16.74 13.23
CA LYS A 602 32.09 18.18 13.28
C LYS A 602 33.19 19.02 13.93
N GLY A 603 33.93 18.44 14.89
CA GLY A 603 35.09 19.04 15.52
C GLY A 603 36.40 18.99 14.71
N GLY A 604 36.39 18.40 13.51
CA GLY A 604 37.58 18.26 12.65
C GLY A 604 38.45 17.05 12.95
N SER A 605 37.93 16.05 13.67
CA SER A 605 38.63 14.82 14.06
C SER A 605 37.86 13.57 13.62
N VAL A 606 38.52 12.42 13.60
CA VAL A 606 37.84 11.11 13.45
C VAL A 606 37.57 10.50 14.82
N PRO A 607 36.60 9.56 14.95
CA PRO A 607 36.40 8.83 16.20
C PRO A 607 37.71 8.18 16.69
N PRO A 608 37.97 8.14 18.01
CA PRO A 608 39.19 7.53 18.52
C PRO A 608 39.25 6.03 18.18
N PRO A 609 40.45 5.42 17.96
CA PRO A 609 40.58 4.02 17.56
C PRO A 609 39.88 3.00 18.48
N GLY A 610 39.71 3.30 19.77
CA GLY A 610 38.98 2.43 20.70
C GLY A 610 37.46 2.46 20.56
N SER A 611 36.92 3.33 19.69
CA SER A 611 35.47 3.50 19.48
C SER A 611 34.95 2.86 18.19
N MET A 612 35.85 2.34 17.34
CA MET A 612 35.48 1.66 16.09
C MET A 612 36.43 0.50 15.79
N PRO A 613 35.94 -0.60 15.18
CA PRO A 613 36.82 -1.65 14.68
C PRO A 613 37.76 -1.10 13.60
N SER A 614 38.93 -1.72 13.47
CA SER A 614 39.85 -1.52 12.36
C SER A 614 39.20 -1.94 11.03
N PHE A 615 39.74 -1.44 9.92
CA PHE A 615 39.21 -1.80 8.59
C PHE A 615 39.31 -3.31 8.31
N GLU A 616 40.35 -3.98 8.80
CA GLU A 616 40.48 -5.44 8.70
C GLU A 616 39.39 -6.18 9.48
N GLU A 617 39.08 -5.74 10.71
CA GLU A 617 37.98 -6.32 11.49
C GLU A 617 36.63 -6.08 10.81
N ILE A 618 36.39 -4.90 10.23
CA ILE A 618 35.16 -4.62 9.46
C ILE A 618 35.04 -5.58 8.27
N LYS A 619 36.12 -5.77 7.50
CA LYS A 619 36.14 -6.69 6.35
C LYS A 619 35.84 -8.12 6.78
N ASP A 620 36.41 -8.57 7.90
CA ASP A 620 36.14 -9.90 8.44
C ASP A 620 34.67 -10.07 8.85
N ILE A 621 34.12 -9.10 9.61
CA ILE A 621 32.71 -9.10 10.06
C ILE A 621 31.73 -9.19 8.88
N VAL A 622 31.99 -8.45 7.79
CA VAL A 622 31.10 -8.49 6.61
C VAL A 622 31.37 -9.67 5.67
N GLY A 623 32.43 -10.44 5.90
CA GLY A 623 32.69 -11.73 5.26
C GLY A 623 33.66 -11.71 4.07
N PHE A 624 34.54 -10.70 3.94
CA PHE A 624 35.54 -10.66 2.87
C PHE A 624 36.46 -11.88 2.87
N ASN A 625 36.86 -12.38 4.05
CA ASN A 625 37.72 -13.54 4.16
C ASN A 625 37.05 -14.81 3.60
N THR A 626 35.75 -14.99 3.81
CA THR A 626 34.98 -16.09 3.22
C THR A 626 34.81 -15.90 1.71
N TYR A 627 34.53 -14.67 1.28
CA TYR A 627 34.42 -14.33 -0.14
C TYR A 627 35.70 -14.68 -0.91
N TYR A 628 36.87 -14.24 -0.44
CA TYR A 628 38.14 -14.51 -1.13
C TYR A 628 38.48 -16.00 -1.17
N LYS A 629 38.20 -16.75 -0.10
CA LYS A 629 38.38 -18.21 -0.09
C LYS A 629 37.50 -18.92 -1.13
N GLU A 630 36.24 -18.50 -1.26
CA GLU A 630 35.35 -19.05 -2.30
C GLU A 630 35.76 -18.59 -3.70
N GLU A 631 36.18 -17.34 -3.87
CA GLU A 631 36.69 -16.82 -5.14
C GLU A 631 37.91 -17.64 -5.63
N GLU A 632 38.89 -17.89 -4.75
CA GLU A 632 40.06 -18.74 -5.05
C GLU A 632 39.66 -20.15 -5.47
N ARG A 633 38.61 -20.72 -4.85
CA ARG A 633 38.10 -22.06 -5.19
C ARG A 633 37.59 -22.13 -6.63
N TYR A 634 36.93 -21.07 -7.12
CA TYR A 634 36.45 -21.00 -8.50
C TYR A 634 37.54 -20.57 -9.49
N ALA A 635 38.50 -19.76 -9.06
CA ALA A 635 39.64 -19.35 -9.89
C ALA A 635 40.59 -20.52 -10.21
N ASN A 636 40.72 -21.49 -9.29
CA ASN A 636 41.61 -22.65 -9.44
C ASN A 636 40.98 -23.84 -10.18
N GLN A 637 39.74 -23.71 -10.67
CA GLN A 637 39.12 -24.69 -11.57
C GLN A 637 39.30 -24.20 -13.03
N GLN A 638 40.47 -24.46 -13.62
CA GLN A 638 40.61 -24.39 -15.08
C GLN A 638 39.77 -25.50 -15.73
N PRO A 639 39.13 -25.24 -16.89
CA PRO A 639 38.19 -26.15 -17.54
C PRO A 639 38.76 -27.51 -17.93
#